data_AF-A0A6G1BYE6-F1
#
_entry.id   AF-A0A6G1BYE6-F1
#
_cell.length_a   1.000
_cell.length_b   1.000
_cell.length_c   1.000
_cell.angle_alpha   90.00
_cell.angle_beta   90.00
_cell.angle_gamma   90.00
#
_symmetry.space_group_name_H-M   'P 1'
#
loop_
_entity.id
_entity.type
_entity.pdbx_description
1 polymer ?
#
loop_
_entity_poly.entity_id
_entity_poly.type
_entity_poly.pdbx_seq_one_letter_code
_entity_poly.pdbx_strand_id
1 'polypeptide(L)'
;MTRLWSNVLVECNAKVLVPLLWSRVQVTGQIRLLSKGSISFGLSENPISEFELVAEELLMSDSVIKVYGAFRMYVKVLLMWDSKIQIDGGSKDVVLASMLEARNLVVLRHGSVISSNAALGVYGQGLLNLTGPGDGIKARRLFLSLFYNIEVGPGSLVQAPLDDAVQSSLDALSRCESKTCPSELITPPDDCHVNNSLSFTLQICRVEDITVSGIVRGSIIHIHRARTVTVTNNGTISASELGCKEGIGKGKFLKYGAAGGAGHGGRGGIGIYNGMRSEGGPQYGSADLPCELGSGSGSSESADNTAGGGLIVVGSMKWPLSKLLIYGSLSSDGESHRGTKRNSNGTFKGGIGGGSGGTILLFLQGLLLEKNSSLSASGGNGGLIGGGGGGGGRIHFHWSNIATGDEYVQIAAVNGLVASSGGSGNDDGHFGEAGTVTGKKCPVGLYGTFCTECPVSTYKNVVGSDSSLCTPCSLDSLPNRADFIYVRGGVTEPSCPYKCISSKYKMPNCYTPLEELIYTFGGPWSFAIILSFTIILLALVLSALRVKIGESDITYRSTNAIHNDGCASFPFLLSLAEVPGASRAEETQSHAHRMYFMGPNTFREPWHLPYSPPDAIIGIVYEDAFNRFIDEINLVAAYEWWEGSIHSILSVLAYPCAWSWKQWRRRKKIHRLQEYVKSEYDHSCLRSCRSRALYKGLKVGSTPDLMVAYIDFFLGGDEKRLDVTSTIQKRFPMCLIFGGDGSYMSPYYLHSDTLLSNLLGQYVSTAIWNRLVAGLNAQLRTVRQGNIRSTLGPVVSWINSHGNPQLERHGVRVELGWFQATASCYYQLGIVVAVNEHFYKSLHHHEHVSEFIDRSRKNIGSKQLNQDQPCTSYAVSRKRLTGGVNGGIINEGTVKSLDCKRDYLFPFSLLLQNWRPIGYAETLQLLICIILLGDFSVTLLMLVQYYWISVGAFLAVLLIPPLALLSPFLAGLNALFSRGPKRSSVTRIFALWNTTSVINIIVAIIYGALYSGLSSLSVSSVPHIPNTKSFKSREDNEWWILPIILFLVKSLQAGFVNWHVANLEIQDYSLFSPDPDRFWAM
;
A
#
# COMPACT_ATOMS: atom_id res chain seq x y z
N MET A 1 -72.72 -36.57 -55.37
CA MET A 1 -71.36 -36.54 -54.82
C MET A 1 -70.36 -36.57 -55.97
N THR A 2 -69.87 -35.41 -56.39
CA THR A 2 -68.81 -35.32 -57.39
C THR A 2 -67.52 -35.85 -56.75
N ARG A 3 -66.88 -36.85 -57.39
CA ARG A 3 -65.56 -37.35 -56.96
C ARG A 3 -64.57 -36.19 -57.04
N LEU A 4 -64.17 -35.63 -55.90
CA LEU A 4 -63.07 -34.69 -55.80
C LEU A 4 -61.79 -35.41 -56.26
N TRP A 5 -60.90 -34.69 -56.96
CA TRP A 5 -59.64 -35.24 -57.41
C TRP A 5 -58.79 -35.66 -56.20
N SER A 6 -58.28 -36.89 -56.22
CA SER A 6 -57.41 -37.42 -55.17
C SER A 6 -55.99 -36.90 -55.36
N ASN A 7 -55.35 -37.22 -56.48
CA ASN A 7 -54.02 -36.75 -56.84
C ASN A 7 -54.01 -36.26 -58.29
N VAL A 8 -53.24 -35.20 -58.57
CA VAL A 8 -53.03 -34.66 -59.92
C VAL A 8 -51.54 -34.76 -60.24
N LEU A 9 -51.21 -35.48 -61.32
CA LEU A 9 -49.85 -35.65 -61.81
C LEU A 9 -49.72 -35.04 -63.20
N VAL A 10 -48.77 -34.12 -63.36
CA VAL A 10 -48.42 -33.49 -64.65
C VAL A 10 -46.94 -33.75 -64.88
N GLU A 11 -46.62 -34.62 -65.84
CA GLU A 11 -45.24 -35.05 -66.12
C GLU A 11 -44.92 -35.06 -67.62
N CYS A 12 -43.63 -35.23 -67.96
CA CYS A 12 -43.13 -35.43 -69.32
C CYS A 12 -43.49 -34.32 -70.32
N ASN A 13 -43.14 -33.06 -70.03
CA ASN A 13 -43.47 -31.88 -70.86
C ASN A 13 -44.98 -31.61 -71.06
N ALA A 14 -45.87 -32.24 -70.28
CA ALA A 14 -47.30 -31.99 -70.37
C ALA A 14 -47.64 -30.53 -70.05
N LYS A 15 -48.54 -29.93 -70.85
CA LYS A 15 -49.02 -28.55 -70.68
C LYS A 15 -50.52 -28.57 -70.38
N VAL A 16 -50.89 -28.14 -69.19
CA VAL A 16 -52.29 -28.00 -68.75
C VAL A 16 -52.66 -26.52 -68.78
N LEU A 17 -53.71 -26.16 -69.51
CA LEU A 17 -54.24 -24.80 -69.56
C LEU A 17 -55.62 -24.75 -68.91
N VAL A 18 -55.81 -23.83 -67.96
CA VAL A 18 -57.09 -23.55 -67.31
C VAL A 18 -57.52 -22.11 -67.69
N PRO A 19 -58.30 -21.92 -68.77
CA PRO A 19 -58.58 -20.59 -69.33
C PRO A 19 -59.75 -19.85 -68.66
N LEU A 20 -60.24 -20.31 -67.50
CA LEU A 20 -61.43 -19.77 -66.85
C LEU A 20 -61.15 -18.44 -66.13
N LEU A 21 -62.11 -17.51 -66.14
CA LEU A 21 -61.96 -16.20 -65.49
C LEU A 21 -62.02 -16.30 -63.96
N TRP A 22 -62.88 -17.17 -63.43
CA TRP A 22 -62.89 -17.59 -62.03
C TRP A 22 -62.91 -19.11 -61.97
N SER A 23 -61.95 -19.72 -61.27
CA SER A 23 -62.03 -21.15 -61.02
C SER A 23 -61.33 -21.59 -59.74
N ARG A 24 -61.88 -22.64 -59.14
CA ARG A 24 -61.35 -23.28 -57.94
C ARG A 24 -60.99 -24.73 -58.26
N VAL A 25 -59.72 -25.06 -58.08
CA VAL A 25 -59.19 -26.42 -58.20
C VAL A 25 -58.95 -26.94 -56.79
N GLN A 26 -59.75 -27.92 -56.36
CA GLN A 26 -59.62 -28.55 -55.05
C GLN A 26 -59.20 -30.01 -55.20
N VAL A 27 -58.02 -30.32 -54.68
CA VAL A 27 -57.40 -31.64 -54.68
C VAL A 27 -57.27 -32.10 -53.23
N THR A 28 -57.71 -33.32 -52.94
CA THR A 28 -57.71 -33.84 -51.55
C THR A 28 -56.35 -34.38 -51.11
N GLY A 29 -55.51 -34.82 -52.04
CA GLY A 29 -54.15 -35.26 -51.78
C GLY A 29 -53.13 -34.31 -52.42
N GLN A 30 -52.38 -34.84 -53.39
CA GLN A 30 -51.16 -34.21 -53.86
C GLN A 30 -51.22 -33.76 -55.32
N ILE A 31 -50.64 -32.58 -55.59
CA ILE A 31 -50.37 -32.09 -56.93
C ILE A 31 -48.87 -32.22 -57.18
N ARG A 32 -48.49 -33.02 -58.19
CA ARG A 32 -47.11 -33.23 -58.60
C ARG A 32 -46.89 -32.69 -60.01
N LEU A 33 -45.97 -31.75 -60.16
CA LEU A 33 -45.46 -31.30 -61.45
C LEU A 33 -44.00 -31.77 -61.57
N LEU A 34 -43.72 -32.61 -62.55
CA LEU A 34 -42.41 -33.23 -62.76
C LEU A 34 -41.97 -33.10 -64.22
N SER A 35 -40.66 -33.19 -64.49
CA SER A 35 -40.09 -33.37 -65.84
C SER A 35 -40.62 -32.37 -66.88
N LYS A 36 -40.41 -31.06 -66.65
CA LYS A 36 -40.82 -29.94 -67.52
C LYS A 36 -42.33 -29.80 -67.70
N GLY A 37 -43.12 -30.37 -66.78
CA GLY A 37 -44.55 -30.16 -66.71
C GLY A 37 -44.89 -28.67 -66.51
N SER A 38 -45.97 -28.21 -67.15
CA SER A 38 -46.44 -26.85 -66.96
C SER A 38 -47.95 -26.75 -66.77
N ILE A 39 -48.36 -25.90 -65.82
CA ILE A 39 -49.76 -25.55 -65.61
C ILE A 39 -49.88 -24.04 -65.83
N SER A 40 -50.74 -23.64 -66.76
CA SER A 40 -51.03 -22.24 -67.05
C SER A 40 -52.47 -21.93 -66.65
N PHE A 41 -52.65 -20.94 -65.79
CA PHE A 41 -53.94 -20.44 -65.35
C PHE A 41 -54.20 -19.08 -66.02
N GLY A 42 -55.33 -18.94 -66.70
CA GLY A 42 -55.70 -17.73 -67.42
C GLY A 42 -55.02 -17.60 -68.78
N LEU A 43 -55.25 -16.48 -69.44
CA LEU A 43 -54.71 -16.18 -70.77
C LEU A 43 -53.74 -15.00 -70.70
N SER A 44 -52.62 -15.09 -71.41
CA SER A 44 -51.58 -14.05 -71.42
C SER A 44 -52.04 -12.71 -71.97
N GLU A 45 -53.02 -12.71 -72.88
CA GLU A 45 -53.54 -11.47 -73.47
C GLU A 45 -54.45 -10.69 -72.50
N ASN A 46 -55.06 -11.35 -71.52
CA ASN A 46 -56.02 -10.78 -70.57
C ASN A 46 -55.81 -11.30 -69.13
N PRO A 47 -54.82 -10.78 -68.39
CA PRO A 47 -54.50 -11.19 -67.01
C PRO A 47 -55.49 -10.65 -65.95
N ILE A 48 -56.77 -11.01 -66.06
CA ILE A 48 -57.87 -10.53 -65.18
C ILE A 48 -58.42 -11.68 -64.30
N SER A 49 -57.92 -12.90 -64.48
CA SER A 49 -58.55 -14.09 -63.90
C SER A 49 -58.19 -14.27 -62.41
N GLU A 50 -59.12 -14.73 -61.57
CA GLU A 50 -58.79 -15.13 -60.19
C GLU A 50 -58.91 -16.65 -60.01
N PHE A 51 -57.83 -17.26 -59.52
CA PHE A 51 -57.71 -18.70 -59.39
C PHE A 51 -57.46 -19.13 -57.95
N GLU A 52 -58.26 -20.10 -57.48
CA GLU A 52 -58.08 -20.73 -56.18
C GLU A 52 -57.55 -22.16 -56.33
N LEU A 53 -56.37 -22.45 -55.78
CA LEU A 53 -55.75 -23.76 -55.74
C LEU A 53 -55.72 -24.27 -54.30
N VAL A 54 -56.41 -25.37 -54.02
CA VAL A 54 -56.45 -26.00 -52.69
C VAL A 54 -55.92 -27.43 -52.80
N ALA A 55 -54.85 -27.75 -52.06
CA ALA A 55 -54.27 -29.10 -52.03
C ALA A 55 -53.64 -29.40 -50.65
N GLU A 56 -53.39 -30.68 -50.32
CA GLU A 56 -52.57 -30.98 -49.14
C GLU A 56 -51.10 -30.69 -49.43
N GLU A 57 -50.59 -31.18 -50.56
CA GLU A 57 -49.18 -31.04 -50.93
C GLU A 57 -49.02 -30.60 -52.39
N LEU A 58 -48.17 -29.60 -52.62
CA LEU A 58 -47.74 -29.17 -53.95
C LEU A 58 -46.24 -29.45 -54.11
N LEU A 59 -45.91 -30.41 -54.97
CA LEU A 59 -44.54 -30.78 -55.32
C LEU A 59 -44.22 -30.34 -56.75
N MET A 60 -43.12 -29.61 -56.90
CA MET A 60 -42.63 -29.17 -58.21
C MET A 60 -41.16 -29.55 -58.38
N SER A 61 -40.84 -30.21 -59.50
CA SER A 61 -39.46 -30.54 -59.89
C SER A 61 -39.26 -30.25 -61.38
N ASP A 62 -38.28 -29.41 -61.74
CA ASP A 62 -38.03 -28.92 -63.11
C ASP A 62 -39.35 -28.55 -63.82
N SER A 63 -40.18 -27.70 -63.20
CA SER A 63 -41.56 -27.46 -63.64
C SER A 63 -41.98 -26.00 -63.48
N VAL A 64 -43.02 -25.59 -64.23
CA VAL A 64 -43.46 -24.19 -64.26
C VAL A 64 -44.98 -24.06 -64.07
N ILE A 65 -45.39 -23.25 -63.09
CA ILE A 65 -46.76 -22.74 -62.99
C ILE A 65 -46.77 -21.30 -63.50
N LYS A 66 -47.64 -21.00 -64.46
CA LYS A 66 -47.89 -19.64 -64.97
C LYS A 66 -49.30 -19.22 -64.57
N VAL A 67 -49.46 -18.01 -64.06
CA VAL A 67 -50.76 -17.45 -63.70
C VAL A 67 -50.90 -16.08 -64.34
N TYR A 68 -51.99 -15.86 -65.06
CA TYR A 68 -52.37 -14.59 -65.65
C TYR A 68 -53.60 -14.04 -64.92
N GLY A 69 -53.34 -13.30 -63.83
CA GLY A 69 -54.31 -12.70 -62.91
C GLY A 69 -53.96 -12.95 -61.44
N ALA A 70 -54.97 -13.03 -60.56
CA ALA A 70 -54.79 -13.28 -59.13
C ALA A 70 -54.62 -14.78 -58.82
N PHE A 71 -53.60 -15.13 -58.05
CA PHE A 71 -53.39 -16.50 -57.59
C PHE A 71 -53.64 -16.63 -56.09
N ARG A 72 -54.60 -17.46 -55.69
CA ARG A 72 -54.87 -17.84 -54.31
C ARG A 72 -54.55 -19.31 -54.11
N MET A 73 -53.49 -19.60 -53.37
CA MET A 73 -53.06 -20.98 -53.11
C MET A 73 -53.20 -21.28 -51.63
N TYR A 74 -53.79 -22.43 -51.30
CA TYR A 74 -53.93 -22.95 -49.95
C TYR A 74 -53.39 -24.38 -49.90
N VAL A 75 -52.17 -24.54 -49.36
CA VAL A 75 -51.49 -25.83 -49.25
C VAL A 75 -51.04 -26.12 -47.82
N LYS A 76 -50.84 -27.38 -47.44
CA LYS A 76 -50.13 -27.70 -46.19
C LYS A 76 -48.62 -27.62 -46.40
N VAL A 77 -48.12 -28.16 -47.51
CA VAL A 77 -46.69 -28.22 -47.83
C VAL A 77 -46.45 -27.79 -49.28
N LEU A 78 -45.48 -26.88 -49.48
CA LEU A 78 -44.96 -26.48 -50.79
C LEU A 78 -43.47 -26.84 -50.89
N LEU A 79 -43.12 -27.75 -51.80
CA LEU A 79 -41.73 -28.10 -52.09
C LEU A 79 -41.43 -27.82 -53.57
N MET A 80 -40.41 -27.00 -53.81
CA MET A 80 -39.96 -26.62 -55.15
C MET A 80 -38.49 -27.00 -55.34
N TRP A 81 -38.20 -27.68 -56.45
CA TRP A 81 -36.85 -28.02 -56.88
C TRP A 81 -36.65 -27.59 -58.34
N ASP A 82 -35.71 -26.67 -58.61
CA ASP A 82 -35.46 -26.07 -59.93
C ASP A 82 -36.77 -25.69 -60.67
N SER A 83 -37.70 -25.08 -59.94
CA SER A 83 -39.07 -24.87 -60.41
C SER A 83 -39.51 -23.42 -60.29
N LYS A 84 -40.47 -23.00 -61.12
CA LYS A 84 -40.88 -21.59 -61.21
C LYS A 84 -42.39 -21.42 -61.06
N ILE A 85 -42.81 -20.50 -60.19
CA ILE A 85 -44.18 -19.99 -60.13
C ILE A 85 -44.15 -18.54 -60.61
N GLN A 86 -44.74 -18.28 -61.78
CA GLN A 86 -44.76 -16.98 -62.42
C GLN A 86 -46.18 -16.43 -62.40
N ILE A 87 -46.40 -15.31 -61.71
CA ILE A 87 -47.70 -14.67 -61.55
C ILE A 87 -47.65 -13.30 -62.24
N ASP A 88 -48.43 -13.17 -63.30
CA ASP A 88 -48.71 -11.93 -64.00
C ASP A 88 -50.07 -11.39 -63.55
N GLY A 89 -50.08 -10.52 -62.53
CA GLY A 89 -51.27 -9.93 -61.93
C GLY A 89 -51.89 -8.77 -62.69
N GLY A 90 -51.46 -8.54 -63.94
CA GLY A 90 -52.09 -7.60 -64.88
C GLY A 90 -51.47 -6.21 -65.00
N SER A 91 -52.01 -5.43 -65.95
CA SER A 91 -51.53 -4.07 -66.29
C SER A 91 -51.99 -3.02 -65.26
N LYS A 92 -51.47 -1.79 -65.39
CA LYS A 92 -51.46 -0.74 -64.35
C LYS A 92 -52.83 -0.34 -63.77
N ASP A 93 -53.95 -0.64 -64.43
CA ASP A 93 -55.28 -0.14 -64.05
C ASP A 93 -56.08 -1.09 -63.14
N VAL A 94 -55.76 -2.39 -63.11
CA VAL A 94 -56.40 -3.40 -62.23
C VAL A 94 -55.32 -4.33 -61.67
N VAL A 95 -54.71 -3.97 -60.54
CA VAL A 95 -53.68 -4.79 -59.89
C VAL A 95 -54.36 -5.73 -58.89
N LEU A 96 -54.47 -7.01 -59.26
CA LEU A 96 -55.00 -8.05 -58.36
C LEU A 96 -53.90 -8.56 -57.43
N ALA A 97 -54.20 -8.66 -56.13
CA ALA A 97 -53.26 -9.21 -55.14
C ALA A 97 -53.32 -10.74 -55.13
N SER A 98 -52.16 -11.38 -55.10
CA SER A 98 -52.03 -12.84 -54.99
C SER A 98 -51.67 -13.25 -53.56
N MET A 99 -52.19 -14.40 -53.12
CA MET A 99 -52.03 -14.92 -51.76
C MET A 99 -51.63 -16.40 -51.81
N LEU A 100 -50.50 -16.72 -51.19
CA LEU A 100 -49.98 -18.07 -51.02
C LEU A 100 -50.00 -18.43 -49.55
N GLU A 101 -50.89 -19.31 -49.12
CA GLU A 101 -50.96 -19.82 -47.76
C GLU A 101 -50.43 -21.25 -47.69
N ALA A 102 -49.41 -21.46 -46.88
CA ALA A 102 -48.78 -22.75 -46.63
C ALA A 102 -48.77 -23.07 -45.13
N ARG A 103 -49.62 -24.00 -44.67
CA ARG A 103 -49.83 -24.21 -43.23
C ARG A 103 -48.60 -24.72 -42.48
N ASN A 104 -47.76 -25.57 -43.09
CA ASN A 104 -46.66 -26.24 -42.38
C ASN A 104 -45.29 -25.85 -42.92
N LEU A 105 -45.04 -25.99 -44.22
CA LEU A 105 -43.68 -25.92 -44.75
C LEU A 105 -43.64 -25.36 -46.17
N VAL A 106 -42.73 -24.40 -46.40
CA VAL A 106 -42.36 -23.89 -47.71
C VAL A 106 -40.85 -24.04 -47.89
N VAL A 107 -40.43 -24.84 -48.87
CA VAL A 107 -39.01 -25.04 -49.18
C VAL A 107 -38.75 -24.82 -50.66
N LEU A 108 -37.83 -23.90 -50.96
CA LEU A 108 -37.31 -23.68 -52.30
C LEU A 108 -35.86 -24.19 -52.34
N ARG A 109 -35.55 -24.99 -53.37
CA ARG A 109 -34.21 -25.54 -53.61
C ARG A 109 -33.79 -25.42 -55.07
N HIS A 110 -32.48 -25.34 -55.29
CA HIS A 110 -31.84 -25.47 -56.60
C HIS A 110 -32.36 -24.48 -57.66
N GLY A 111 -32.41 -23.18 -57.35
CA GLY A 111 -32.80 -22.15 -58.33
C GLY A 111 -34.31 -21.95 -58.47
N SER A 112 -35.08 -22.37 -57.46
CA SER A 112 -36.54 -22.27 -57.48
C SER A 112 -37.00 -20.84 -57.23
N VAL A 113 -37.92 -20.32 -58.06
CA VAL A 113 -38.34 -18.91 -57.98
C VAL A 113 -39.86 -18.77 -57.97
N ILE A 114 -40.37 -17.98 -57.02
CA ILE A 114 -41.73 -17.46 -57.03
C ILE A 114 -41.64 -15.98 -57.42
N SER A 115 -42.23 -15.59 -58.55
CA SER A 115 -42.16 -14.23 -59.07
C SER A 115 -43.54 -13.67 -59.36
N SER A 116 -43.83 -12.44 -58.89
CA SER A 116 -45.06 -11.71 -59.22
C SER A 116 -44.79 -10.26 -59.62
N ASN A 117 -45.43 -9.77 -60.68
CA ASN A 117 -45.39 -8.34 -61.04
C ASN A 117 -46.40 -7.48 -60.23
N ALA A 118 -47.21 -8.10 -59.38
CA ALA A 118 -48.21 -7.48 -58.51
C ALA A 118 -47.85 -7.66 -57.02
N ALA A 119 -48.82 -7.39 -56.13
CA ALA A 119 -48.66 -7.65 -54.70
C ALA A 119 -48.78 -9.16 -54.43
N LEU A 120 -47.81 -9.72 -53.70
CA LEU A 120 -47.75 -11.11 -53.31
C LEU A 120 -47.70 -11.23 -51.79
N GLY A 121 -48.72 -11.84 -51.20
CA GLY A 121 -48.71 -12.27 -49.80
C GLY A 121 -48.35 -13.75 -49.69
N VAL A 122 -47.33 -14.06 -48.90
CA VAL A 122 -46.97 -15.43 -48.53
C VAL A 122 -47.19 -15.57 -47.02
N TYR A 123 -48.10 -16.47 -46.67
CA TYR A 123 -48.54 -16.74 -45.32
C TYR A 123 -48.24 -18.18 -44.97
N GLY A 124 -47.84 -18.47 -43.74
CA GLY A 124 -47.74 -19.84 -43.28
C GLY A 124 -47.50 -19.95 -41.80
N GLN A 125 -47.79 -21.08 -41.16
CA GLN A 125 -47.68 -21.22 -39.69
C GLN A 125 -46.41 -21.98 -39.24
N GLY A 126 -45.59 -22.47 -40.17
CA GLY A 126 -44.36 -23.21 -39.87
C GLY A 126 -43.11 -22.56 -40.44
N LEU A 127 -42.32 -23.29 -41.24
CA LEU A 127 -41.01 -22.88 -41.71
C LEU A 127 -41.05 -22.40 -43.17
N LEU A 128 -40.47 -21.23 -43.45
CA LEU A 128 -40.12 -20.77 -44.79
C LEU A 128 -38.60 -20.87 -44.97
N ASN A 129 -38.14 -21.77 -45.83
CA ASN A 129 -36.71 -22.02 -46.02
C ASN A 129 -36.29 -21.93 -47.49
N LEU A 130 -35.42 -20.97 -47.79
CA LEU A 130 -34.73 -20.86 -49.07
C LEU A 130 -33.32 -21.45 -48.89
N THR A 131 -33.01 -22.56 -49.55
CA THR A 131 -31.84 -23.39 -49.15
C THR A 131 -30.57 -23.14 -49.95
N GLY A 132 -30.65 -22.59 -51.17
CA GLY A 132 -29.50 -22.51 -52.06
C GLY A 132 -29.45 -21.30 -53.01
N PRO A 133 -28.36 -21.17 -53.77
CA PRO A 133 -28.14 -20.07 -54.70
C PRO A 133 -29.17 -20.07 -55.83
N GLY A 134 -29.72 -18.89 -56.11
CA GLY A 134 -30.75 -18.71 -57.14
C GLY A 134 -32.18 -18.96 -56.66
N ASP A 135 -32.38 -19.51 -55.46
CA ASP A 135 -33.71 -19.60 -54.86
C ASP A 135 -34.23 -18.20 -54.52
N GLY A 136 -35.48 -17.89 -54.83
CA GLY A 136 -36.00 -16.57 -54.49
C GLY A 136 -37.49 -16.35 -54.57
N ILE A 137 -37.94 -15.37 -53.79
CA ILE A 137 -39.29 -14.85 -53.81
C ILE A 137 -39.21 -13.40 -54.20
N LYS A 138 -39.78 -13.07 -55.36
CA LYS A 138 -39.72 -11.75 -55.95
C LYS A 138 -41.12 -11.22 -56.22
N ALA A 139 -41.40 -10.00 -55.80
CA ALA A 139 -42.68 -9.38 -56.08
C ALA A 139 -42.57 -7.87 -56.29
N ARG A 140 -43.58 -7.22 -56.86
CA ARG A 140 -43.67 -5.75 -56.83
C ARG A 140 -43.86 -5.25 -55.40
N ARG A 141 -44.72 -5.90 -54.63
CA ARG A 141 -44.83 -5.76 -53.17
C ARG A 141 -44.90 -7.15 -52.55
N LEU A 142 -44.12 -7.40 -51.50
CA LEU A 142 -44.02 -8.69 -50.85
C LEU A 142 -44.41 -8.60 -49.38
N PHE A 143 -45.33 -9.45 -48.97
CA PHE A 143 -45.78 -9.58 -47.59
C PHE A 143 -45.50 -10.99 -47.11
N LEU A 144 -44.60 -11.16 -46.14
CA LEU A 144 -44.31 -12.44 -45.49
C LEU A 144 -44.88 -12.41 -44.08
N SER A 145 -45.78 -13.33 -43.73
CA SER A 145 -46.33 -13.31 -42.37
C SER A 145 -46.77 -14.66 -41.83
N LEU A 146 -46.96 -14.70 -40.50
CA LEU A 146 -47.43 -15.82 -39.69
C LEU A 146 -46.44 -16.97 -39.49
N PHE A 147 -45.25 -16.92 -40.11
CA PHE A 147 -44.27 -18.00 -40.04
C PHE A 147 -43.64 -18.12 -38.65
N TYR A 148 -43.31 -19.33 -38.21
CA TYR A 148 -42.53 -19.52 -37.00
C TYR A 148 -41.08 -19.05 -37.21
N ASN A 149 -40.46 -19.51 -38.30
CA ASN A 149 -39.08 -19.18 -38.67
C ASN A 149 -38.99 -18.90 -40.18
N ILE A 150 -38.25 -17.85 -40.55
CA ILE A 150 -37.90 -17.54 -41.94
C ILE A 150 -36.38 -17.65 -42.08
N GLU A 151 -35.95 -18.57 -42.94
CA GLU A 151 -34.55 -18.80 -43.25
C GLU A 151 -34.27 -18.45 -44.71
N VAL A 152 -33.50 -17.39 -44.92
CA VAL A 152 -32.97 -17.01 -46.24
C VAL A 152 -31.54 -17.53 -46.32
N GLY A 153 -31.37 -18.69 -46.95
CA GLY A 153 -30.06 -19.35 -47.10
C GLY A 153 -29.07 -18.59 -47.99
N PRO A 154 -27.80 -18.98 -47.96
CA PRO A 154 -26.74 -18.31 -48.70
C PRO A 154 -26.99 -18.37 -50.22
N GLY A 155 -26.92 -17.21 -50.88
CA GLY A 155 -27.20 -17.07 -52.31
C GLY A 155 -28.70 -17.04 -52.68
N SER A 156 -29.60 -17.20 -51.71
CA SER A 156 -31.04 -17.00 -51.90
C SER A 156 -31.42 -15.52 -51.86
N LEU A 157 -32.54 -15.16 -52.50
CA LEU A 157 -32.94 -13.77 -52.71
C LEU A 157 -34.42 -13.54 -52.42
N VAL A 158 -34.72 -12.68 -51.45
CA VAL A 158 -36.06 -12.13 -51.20
C VAL A 158 -36.06 -10.69 -51.67
N GLN A 159 -36.85 -10.37 -52.69
CA GLN A 159 -36.74 -9.07 -53.38
C GLN A 159 -38.11 -8.41 -53.61
N ALA A 160 -38.20 -7.13 -53.26
CA ALA A 160 -39.30 -6.27 -53.71
C ALA A 160 -38.83 -4.80 -53.84
N PRO A 161 -38.89 -4.17 -55.03
CA PRO A 161 -39.68 -4.55 -56.21
C PRO A 161 -39.01 -5.60 -57.14
N LEU A 162 -39.79 -6.17 -58.08
CA LEU A 162 -39.42 -7.28 -58.96
C LEU A 162 -38.22 -7.01 -59.88
N ASP A 163 -38.12 -5.79 -60.44
CA ASP A 163 -37.07 -5.39 -61.39
C ASP A 163 -36.29 -4.16 -60.90
N ASP A 164 -34.97 -4.17 -61.10
CA ASP A 164 -34.06 -3.05 -60.77
C ASP A 164 -34.34 -1.79 -61.64
N ALA A 165 -34.96 -1.98 -62.81
CA ALA A 165 -35.20 -0.93 -63.80
C ALA A 165 -36.65 -0.44 -63.87
N VAL A 166 -37.61 -1.12 -63.22
CA VAL A 166 -39.04 -0.75 -63.29
C VAL A 166 -39.29 0.46 -62.38
N GLN A 167 -38.96 1.61 -62.96
CA GLN A 167 -39.83 2.77 -63.10
C GLN A 167 -40.92 2.84 -62.04
N SER A 168 -40.64 3.63 -61.01
CA SER A 168 -41.63 4.50 -60.37
C SER A 168 -43.03 3.89 -60.30
N SER A 169 -43.23 2.94 -59.39
CA SER A 169 -44.59 2.80 -58.86
C SER A 169 -44.98 4.20 -58.37
N LEU A 170 -46.04 4.78 -58.94
CA LEU A 170 -46.58 6.10 -58.56
C LEU A 170 -46.70 6.26 -57.03
N ASP A 171 -46.86 5.15 -56.31
CA ASP A 171 -46.95 5.06 -54.85
C ASP A 171 -45.63 5.29 -54.08
N ALA A 172 -44.48 5.00 -54.69
CA ALA A 172 -43.15 5.27 -54.09
C ALA A 172 -42.71 6.71 -54.36
N LEU A 173 -43.08 7.27 -55.52
CA LEU A 173 -42.87 8.67 -55.87
C LEU A 173 -43.64 9.63 -54.96
N SER A 174 -44.89 9.30 -54.58
CA SER A 174 -45.67 10.14 -53.66
C SER A 174 -45.02 10.30 -52.27
N ARG A 175 -44.18 9.33 -51.86
CA ARG A 175 -43.41 9.42 -50.61
C ARG A 175 -42.09 10.19 -50.73
N CYS A 176 -41.57 10.39 -51.93
CA CYS A 176 -40.34 11.14 -52.16
C CYS A 176 -40.49 12.66 -51.93
N GLU A 177 -41.74 13.15 -51.98
CA GLU A 177 -42.09 14.57 -51.79
C GLU A 177 -42.74 14.84 -50.43
N SER A 178 -43.17 13.80 -49.70
CA SER A 178 -43.81 13.95 -48.40
C SER A 178 -42.78 14.14 -47.28
N LYS A 179 -43.06 15.11 -46.40
CA LYS A 179 -42.28 15.36 -45.16
C LYS A 179 -42.88 14.67 -43.94
N THR A 180 -44.04 14.04 -44.05
CA THR A 180 -44.76 13.45 -42.91
C THR A 180 -44.51 11.95 -42.81
N CYS A 181 -44.11 11.49 -41.62
CA CYS A 181 -43.93 10.07 -41.35
C CYS A 181 -45.31 9.36 -41.27
N PRO A 182 -45.54 8.30 -42.06
CA PRO A 182 -46.74 7.48 -41.96
C PRO A 182 -46.88 6.85 -40.57
N SER A 183 -48.05 6.97 -39.96
CA SER A 183 -48.36 6.32 -38.66
C SER A 183 -48.19 4.80 -38.71
N GLU A 184 -48.40 4.17 -39.87
CA GLU A 184 -48.25 2.73 -40.08
C GLU A 184 -46.82 2.21 -39.90
N LEU A 185 -45.79 3.07 -40.02
CA LEU A 185 -44.39 2.70 -39.74
C LEU A 185 -44.07 2.70 -38.25
N ILE A 186 -44.73 3.58 -37.48
CA ILE A 186 -44.48 3.77 -36.05
C ILE A 186 -45.39 2.85 -35.22
N THR A 187 -46.66 2.76 -35.64
CA THR A 187 -47.73 1.96 -35.06
C THR A 187 -48.41 1.12 -36.15
N PRO A 188 -47.80 0.00 -36.55
CA PRO A 188 -48.39 -0.87 -37.57
C PRO A 188 -49.70 -1.51 -37.11
N PRO A 189 -50.60 -1.84 -38.06
CA PRO A 189 -51.83 -2.58 -37.77
C PRO A 189 -51.51 -3.99 -37.27
N ASP A 190 -52.31 -4.51 -36.34
CA ASP A 190 -52.07 -5.83 -35.75
C ASP A 190 -52.31 -7.00 -36.73
N ASP A 191 -53.06 -6.78 -37.82
CA ASP A 191 -53.64 -7.83 -38.66
C ASP A 191 -52.76 -8.30 -39.84
N CYS A 192 -51.66 -7.61 -40.16
CA CYS A 192 -50.62 -8.04 -41.11
C CYS A 192 -51.07 -8.64 -42.47
N HIS A 193 -52.31 -8.36 -42.86
CA HIS A 193 -52.87 -8.74 -44.14
C HIS A 193 -52.41 -7.79 -45.25
N VAL A 194 -52.38 -8.31 -46.49
CA VAL A 194 -52.11 -7.53 -47.70
C VAL A 194 -53.18 -6.44 -47.83
N ASN A 195 -52.78 -5.20 -47.56
CA ASN A 195 -53.61 -4.03 -47.81
C ASN A 195 -52.90 -3.15 -48.85
N ASN A 196 -53.61 -2.87 -49.95
CA ASN A 196 -53.09 -2.10 -51.08
C ASN A 196 -52.80 -0.63 -50.72
N SER A 197 -53.37 -0.09 -49.63
CA SER A 197 -53.07 1.25 -49.13
C SER A 197 -51.71 1.36 -48.41
N LEU A 198 -51.16 0.23 -47.96
CA LEU A 198 -49.85 0.20 -47.30
C LEU A 198 -48.77 0.45 -48.33
N SER A 199 -47.81 1.29 -47.97
CA SER A 199 -46.78 1.70 -48.92
C SER A 199 -45.45 0.94 -48.77
N PHE A 200 -45.41 -0.11 -47.95
CA PHE A 200 -44.24 -0.98 -47.86
C PHE A 200 -44.05 -1.76 -49.16
N THR A 201 -42.80 -1.93 -49.58
CA THR A 201 -42.47 -2.85 -50.68
C THR A 201 -42.14 -4.23 -50.15
N LEU A 202 -41.54 -4.33 -48.97
CA LEU A 202 -41.32 -5.61 -48.29
C LEU A 202 -41.75 -5.49 -46.82
N GLN A 203 -42.70 -6.34 -46.40
CA GLN A 203 -43.14 -6.41 -45.02
C GLN A 203 -42.97 -7.83 -44.48
N ILE A 204 -42.32 -7.96 -43.32
CA ILE A 204 -42.25 -9.21 -42.55
C ILE A 204 -42.97 -8.99 -41.22
N CYS A 205 -43.96 -9.82 -40.91
CA CYS A 205 -44.78 -9.67 -39.72
C CYS A 205 -45.14 -10.99 -39.03
N ARG A 206 -45.24 -10.98 -37.68
CA ARG A 206 -45.66 -12.13 -36.86
C ARG A 206 -44.76 -13.33 -37.16
N VAL A 207 -43.47 -13.14 -36.91
CA VAL A 207 -42.45 -14.17 -37.07
C VAL A 207 -41.63 -14.25 -35.79
N GLU A 208 -41.37 -15.43 -35.23
CA GLU A 208 -40.52 -15.48 -34.02
C GLU A 208 -39.08 -15.13 -34.38
N ASP A 209 -38.47 -15.91 -35.26
CA ASP A 209 -37.06 -15.78 -35.63
C ASP A 209 -36.87 -15.61 -37.14
N ILE A 210 -36.03 -14.64 -37.52
CA ILE A 210 -35.67 -14.38 -38.92
C ILE A 210 -34.16 -14.52 -39.05
N THR A 211 -33.73 -15.46 -39.89
CA THR A 211 -32.31 -15.68 -40.18
C THR A 211 -32.00 -15.38 -41.64
N VAL A 212 -31.09 -14.43 -41.86
CA VAL A 212 -30.70 -13.96 -43.18
C VAL A 212 -29.24 -14.30 -43.42
N SER A 213 -29.00 -15.26 -44.31
CA SER A 213 -27.68 -15.64 -44.83
C SER A 213 -27.52 -15.32 -46.33
N GLY A 214 -28.62 -15.12 -47.04
CA GLY A 214 -28.68 -14.60 -48.40
C GLY A 214 -29.00 -13.10 -48.42
N ILE A 215 -29.80 -12.66 -49.39
CA ILE A 215 -30.09 -11.25 -49.63
C ILE A 215 -31.59 -10.98 -49.45
N VAL A 216 -31.91 -10.03 -48.56
CA VAL A 216 -33.25 -9.42 -48.47
C VAL A 216 -33.13 -8.01 -49.01
N ARG A 217 -33.80 -7.73 -50.13
CA ARG A 217 -33.68 -6.46 -50.84
C ARG A 217 -35.03 -5.78 -51.02
N GLY A 218 -35.13 -4.50 -50.64
CA GLY A 218 -36.29 -3.71 -50.98
C GLY A 218 -36.23 -2.23 -50.64
N SER A 219 -37.09 -1.43 -51.25
CA SER A 219 -37.07 0.04 -51.11
C SER A 219 -37.60 0.53 -49.76
N ILE A 220 -38.65 -0.10 -49.23
CA ILE A 220 -39.21 0.14 -47.90
C ILE A 220 -39.38 -1.24 -47.25
N ILE A 221 -38.42 -1.59 -46.40
CA ILE A 221 -38.39 -2.84 -45.64
C ILE A 221 -38.96 -2.57 -44.26
N HIS A 222 -40.03 -3.26 -43.88
CA HIS A 222 -40.62 -3.16 -42.54
C HIS A 222 -40.73 -4.54 -41.90
N ILE A 223 -39.92 -4.77 -40.87
CA ILE A 223 -39.96 -6.00 -40.06
C ILE A 223 -40.56 -5.62 -38.70
N HIS A 224 -41.71 -6.18 -38.33
CA HIS A 224 -42.32 -5.86 -37.03
C HIS A 224 -43.00 -7.07 -36.40
N ARG A 225 -43.23 -7.01 -35.09
CA ARG A 225 -43.76 -8.14 -34.31
C ARG A 225 -42.93 -9.41 -34.54
N ALA A 226 -41.61 -9.23 -34.44
CA ALA A 226 -40.65 -10.32 -34.42
C ALA A 226 -39.88 -10.35 -33.10
N ARG A 227 -39.36 -11.53 -32.73
CA ARG A 227 -38.57 -11.67 -31.50
C ARG A 227 -37.10 -11.42 -31.78
N THR A 228 -36.53 -12.12 -32.75
CA THR A 228 -35.12 -11.97 -33.11
C THR A 228 -34.91 -11.87 -34.62
N VAL A 229 -33.96 -11.01 -35.01
CA VAL A 229 -33.48 -10.91 -36.40
C VAL A 229 -31.98 -11.13 -36.38
N THR A 230 -31.52 -12.12 -37.13
CA THR A 230 -30.11 -12.49 -37.22
C THR A 230 -29.64 -12.40 -38.67
N VAL A 231 -28.70 -11.49 -38.93
CA VAL A 231 -28.00 -11.38 -40.21
C VAL A 231 -26.65 -12.06 -40.07
N THR A 232 -26.46 -13.21 -40.72
CA THR A 232 -25.21 -13.98 -40.64
C THR A 232 -24.09 -13.33 -41.49
N ASN A 233 -22.85 -13.82 -41.40
CA ASN A 233 -21.67 -13.19 -42.03
C ASN A 233 -21.83 -12.89 -43.53
N ASN A 234 -22.53 -13.76 -44.28
CA ASN A 234 -22.78 -13.59 -45.72
C ASN A 234 -24.16 -12.98 -46.02
N GLY A 235 -24.96 -12.75 -44.98
CA GLY A 235 -26.30 -12.20 -45.07
C GLY A 235 -26.28 -10.70 -45.31
N THR A 236 -27.23 -10.23 -46.11
CA THR A 236 -27.40 -8.81 -46.42
C THR A 236 -28.87 -8.43 -46.40
N ILE A 237 -29.24 -7.44 -45.58
CA ILE A 237 -30.52 -6.73 -45.69
C ILE A 237 -30.22 -5.37 -46.31
N SER A 238 -30.64 -5.14 -47.55
CA SER A 238 -30.29 -3.93 -48.29
C SER A 238 -31.49 -3.20 -48.86
N ALA A 239 -31.58 -1.91 -48.55
CA ALA A 239 -32.41 -0.94 -49.22
C ALA A 239 -31.57 0.05 -50.06
N SER A 240 -30.30 -0.29 -50.32
CA SER A 240 -29.38 0.56 -51.06
C SER A 240 -29.81 0.72 -52.52
N GLU A 241 -29.62 1.92 -53.07
CA GLU A 241 -29.92 2.26 -54.47
C GLU A 241 -31.43 2.18 -54.84
N LEU A 242 -32.32 2.01 -53.85
CA LEU A 242 -33.76 1.80 -54.04
C LEU A 242 -34.63 2.94 -53.47
N GLY A 243 -34.02 4.07 -53.13
CA GLY A 243 -34.69 5.28 -52.69
C GLY A 243 -35.23 6.13 -53.85
N CYS A 244 -35.43 7.40 -53.59
CA CYS A 244 -36.00 8.33 -54.54
C CYS A 244 -34.95 8.75 -55.58
N LYS A 245 -35.33 8.78 -56.86
CA LYS A 245 -34.50 9.38 -57.94
C LYS A 245 -34.63 10.90 -57.97
N GLU A 246 -35.81 11.40 -57.66
CA GLU A 246 -36.11 12.82 -57.45
C GLU A 246 -36.85 12.96 -56.12
N GLY A 247 -36.47 13.93 -55.29
CA GLY A 247 -37.04 14.11 -53.95
C GLY A 247 -36.60 15.43 -53.30
N ILE A 248 -36.95 15.60 -52.02
CA ILE A 248 -36.75 16.86 -51.27
C ILE A 248 -35.30 17.36 -51.30
N GLY A 249 -34.33 16.44 -51.18
CA GLY A 249 -32.90 16.78 -51.20
C GLY A 249 -32.23 16.53 -52.53
N LYS A 250 -32.97 16.64 -53.64
CA LYS A 250 -32.41 16.49 -54.99
C LYS A 250 -31.24 17.46 -55.23
N GLY A 251 -30.13 16.93 -55.75
CA GLY A 251 -28.98 17.74 -56.17
C GLY A 251 -29.27 18.51 -57.47
N LYS A 252 -28.71 19.72 -57.61
CA LYS A 252 -28.94 20.55 -58.81
C LYS A 252 -28.15 19.99 -60.00
N PHE A 253 -28.81 19.88 -61.15
CA PHE A 253 -28.21 19.39 -62.39
C PHE A 253 -28.24 20.47 -63.48
N LEU A 254 -27.10 20.73 -64.13
CA LEU A 254 -26.99 21.63 -65.28
C LEU A 254 -26.87 20.79 -66.56
N LYS A 255 -27.74 21.03 -67.56
CA LYS A 255 -27.94 20.20 -68.78
C LYS A 255 -26.65 19.85 -69.56
N TYR A 256 -25.61 20.69 -69.47
CA TYR A 256 -24.30 20.49 -70.08
C TYR A 256 -23.13 20.71 -69.09
N GLY A 257 -23.38 20.63 -67.79
CA GLY A 257 -22.45 21.07 -66.73
C GLY A 257 -22.33 20.11 -65.55
N ALA A 258 -21.80 20.62 -64.44
CA ALA A 258 -21.60 19.86 -63.20
C ALA A 258 -22.92 19.51 -62.51
N ALA A 259 -22.93 18.39 -61.78
CA ALA A 259 -24.06 17.96 -60.98
C ALA A 259 -23.71 17.94 -59.48
N GLY A 260 -24.53 18.59 -58.66
CA GLY A 260 -24.44 18.47 -57.22
C GLY A 260 -24.97 17.13 -56.73
N GLY A 261 -24.37 16.58 -55.68
CA GLY A 261 -24.86 15.37 -55.02
C GLY A 261 -26.19 15.63 -54.32
N ALA A 262 -26.97 14.58 -54.08
CA ALA A 262 -28.22 14.69 -53.32
C ALA A 262 -27.95 14.81 -51.82
N GLY A 263 -28.78 15.54 -51.08
CA GLY A 263 -28.73 15.63 -49.62
C GLY A 263 -29.82 14.77 -48.98
N HIS A 264 -29.57 14.28 -47.78
CA HIS A 264 -30.52 13.63 -46.85
C HIS A 264 -29.68 13.30 -45.61
N GLY A 265 -30.09 13.64 -44.39
CA GLY A 265 -29.23 13.44 -43.21
C GLY A 265 -28.03 14.39 -43.12
N GLY A 266 -27.33 14.64 -44.23
CA GLY A 266 -26.34 15.71 -44.45
C GLY A 266 -26.55 16.40 -45.81
N ARG A 267 -25.90 17.54 -46.05
CA ARG A 267 -25.95 18.24 -47.35
C ARG A 267 -25.19 17.48 -48.43
N GLY A 268 -25.72 17.46 -49.65
CA GLY A 268 -25.00 16.94 -50.81
C GLY A 268 -23.80 17.82 -51.17
N GLY A 269 -22.76 17.18 -51.71
CA GLY A 269 -21.55 17.84 -52.20
C GLY A 269 -21.81 18.67 -53.46
N ILE A 270 -21.01 19.71 -53.64
CA ILE A 270 -21.06 20.60 -54.80
C ILE A 270 -20.36 19.92 -55.99
N GLY A 271 -20.98 19.95 -57.16
CA GLY A 271 -20.34 19.53 -58.41
C GLY A 271 -19.64 20.70 -59.08
N ILE A 272 -18.44 20.47 -59.62
CA ILE A 272 -17.65 21.48 -60.36
C ILE A 272 -17.13 20.85 -61.66
N TYR A 273 -17.45 21.46 -62.80
CA TYR A 273 -17.00 20.99 -64.11
C TYR A 273 -16.75 22.19 -65.04
N ASN A 274 -15.54 22.31 -65.59
CA ASN A 274 -15.13 23.42 -66.47
C ASN A 274 -15.50 24.82 -65.91
N GLY A 275 -15.30 25.04 -64.61
CA GLY A 275 -15.62 26.30 -63.92
C GLY A 275 -17.12 26.53 -63.61
N MET A 276 -18.02 25.67 -64.10
CA MET A 276 -19.45 25.70 -63.72
C MET A 276 -19.65 25.00 -62.37
N ARG A 277 -20.27 25.70 -61.42
CA ARG A 277 -20.58 25.20 -60.07
C ARG A 277 -22.05 24.84 -59.95
N SER A 278 -22.35 23.64 -59.45
CA SER A 278 -23.71 23.21 -59.14
C SER A 278 -23.85 22.81 -57.67
N GLU A 279 -24.81 23.40 -56.97
CA GLU A 279 -25.03 23.15 -55.55
C GLU A 279 -25.60 21.75 -55.30
N GLY A 280 -25.12 21.10 -54.23
CA GLY A 280 -25.69 19.87 -53.74
C GLY A 280 -27.01 20.09 -52.99
N GLY A 281 -27.79 19.02 -52.88
CA GLY A 281 -29.13 19.05 -52.28
C GLY A 281 -29.11 19.35 -50.79
N PRO A 282 -30.18 19.98 -50.25
CA PRO A 282 -30.28 20.30 -48.83
C PRO A 282 -30.45 19.06 -47.94
N GLN A 283 -30.06 19.18 -46.66
CA GLN A 283 -30.42 18.24 -45.61
C GLN A 283 -31.92 18.36 -45.28
N TYR A 284 -32.61 17.24 -45.07
CA TYR A 284 -34.01 17.21 -44.62
C TYR A 284 -34.28 15.99 -43.72
N GLY A 285 -35.50 15.94 -43.17
CA GLY A 285 -35.97 14.89 -42.24
C GLY A 285 -35.55 15.13 -40.78
N SER A 286 -36.21 14.43 -39.87
CA SER A 286 -35.92 14.50 -38.42
C SER A 286 -34.77 13.57 -38.04
N ALA A 287 -33.86 14.03 -37.17
CA ALA A 287 -32.80 13.17 -36.63
C ALA A 287 -33.32 12.25 -35.52
N ASP A 288 -34.31 12.67 -34.74
CA ASP A 288 -34.81 11.94 -33.57
C ASP A 288 -35.86 10.87 -33.90
N LEU A 289 -36.47 10.95 -35.08
CA LEU A 289 -37.41 9.95 -35.59
C LEU A 289 -37.46 10.03 -37.13
N PRO A 290 -36.42 9.56 -37.83
CA PRO A 290 -36.33 9.64 -39.28
C PRO A 290 -37.28 8.64 -39.94
N CYS A 291 -37.96 9.06 -41.01
CA CYS A 291 -38.87 8.20 -41.78
C CYS A 291 -38.80 8.43 -43.29
N GLU A 292 -37.92 9.32 -43.74
CA GLU A 292 -37.85 9.75 -45.13
C GLU A 292 -36.92 8.85 -45.95
N LEU A 293 -37.23 8.71 -47.24
CA LEU A 293 -36.36 8.02 -48.20
C LEU A 293 -35.23 8.95 -48.63
N GLY A 294 -34.06 8.41 -48.96
CA GLY A 294 -32.97 9.17 -49.56
C GLY A 294 -33.35 9.69 -50.96
N SER A 295 -32.77 10.83 -51.35
CA SER A 295 -33.00 11.48 -52.64
C SER A 295 -31.86 11.23 -53.62
N GLY A 296 -32.19 11.31 -54.90
CA GLY A 296 -31.29 11.12 -56.02
C GLY A 296 -30.78 12.42 -56.61
N SER A 297 -29.81 12.31 -57.51
CA SER A 297 -29.29 13.47 -58.25
C SER A 297 -29.55 13.31 -59.76
N GLY A 298 -29.84 14.42 -60.45
CA GLY A 298 -30.08 14.42 -61.89
C GLY A 298 -31.32 15.23 -62.30
N SER A 299 -31.77 15.11 -63.55
CA SER A 299 -32.99 15.77 -64.04
C SER A 299 -33.86 14.78 -64.83
N SER A 300 -35.18 14.98 -64.76
CA SER A 300 -36.19 14.20 -65.49
C SER A 300 -36.01 14.16 -67.01
N GLU A 301 -35.24 15.10 -67.59
CA GLU A 301 -34.98 15.19 -69.04
C GLU A 301 -33.83 14.29 -69.53
N SER A 302 -33.05 13.66 -68.65
CA SER A 302 -31.89 12.83 -69.06
C SER A 302 -31.96 11.42 -68.48
N ALA A 303 -31.57 10.41 -69.26
CA ALA A 303 -31.58 8.99 -68.88
C ALA A 303 -30.56 8.61 -67.77
N ASP A 304 -29.92 9.59 -67.17
CA ASP A 304 -28.71 9.51 -66.36
C ASP A 304 -28.98 10.14 -64.98
N ASN A 305 -29.65 9.41 -64.08
CA ASN A 305 -29.97 9.85 -62.71
C ASN A 305 -29.49 8.80 -61.69
N THR A 306 -29.00 9.24 -60.54
CA THR A 306 -28.68 8.37 -59.40
C THR A 306 -29.85 8.32 -58.41
N ALA A 307 -30.13 7.16 -57.82
CA ALA A 307 -31.14 6.97 -56.78
C ALA A 307 -30.56 7.18 -55.37
N GLY A 308 -31.37 7.68 -54.44
CA GLY A 308 -31.03 7.67 -53.02
C GLY A 308 -31.15 6.27 -52.39
N GLY A 309 -30.81 6.14 -51.11
CA GLY A 309 -31.06 4.94 -50.31
C GLY A 309 -32.52 4.83 -49.85
N GLY A 310 -33.01 3.61 -49.62
CA GLY A 310 -34.37 3.32 -49.17
C GLY A 310 -34.60 3.50 -47.66
N LEU A 311 -35.68 2.90 -47.14
CA LEU A 311 -36.08 2.95 -45.74
C LEU A 311 -36.12 1.54 -45.15
N ILE A 312 -35.40 1.33 -44.04
CA ILE A 312 -35.45 0.09 -43.28
C ILE A 312 -36.00 0.40 -41.89
N VAL A 313 -37.12 -0.24 -41.53
CA VAL A 313 -37.73 -0.16 -40.20
C VAL A 313 -37.78 -1.54 -39.57
N VAL A 314 -37.21 -1.68 -38.38
CA VAL A 314 -37.22 -2.94 -37.62
C VAL A 314 -37.84 -2.70 -36.24
N GLY A 315 -38.84 -3.48 -35.89
CA GLY A 315 -39.68 -3.31 -34.71
C GLY A 315 -40.71 -2.19 -34.86
N SER A 316 -41.45 -1.91 -33.80
CA SER A 316 -42.36 -0.76 -33.69
C SER A 316 -42.44 -0.24 -32.26
N MET A 317 -43.11 0.90 -32.04
CA MET A 317 -43.31 1.45 -30.69
C MET A 317 -44.06 0.49 -29.76
N LYS A 318 -45.04 -0.25 -30.29
CA LYS A 318 -45.85 -1.22 -29.52
C LYS A 318 -45.12 -2.56 -29.37
N TRP A 319 -44.38 -2.97 -30.39
CA TRP A 319 -43.73 -4.28 -30.48
C TRP A 319 -42.24 -4.10 -30.84
N PRO A 320 -41.40 -3.65 -29.89
CA PRO A 320 -39.97 -3.53 -30.11
C PRO A 320 -39.34 -4.92 -30.27
N LEU A 321 -38.32 -5.02 -31.11
CA LEU A 321 -37.58 -6.27 -31.30
C LEU A 321 -36.75 -6.58 -30.04
N SER A 322 -36.77 -7.83 -29.58
CA SER A 322 -35.98 -8.22 -28.40
C SER A 322 -34.48 -8.15 -28.66
N LYS A 323 -34.00 -8.72 -29.79
CA LYS A 323 -32.57 -8.69 -30.16
C LYS A 323 -32.37 -8.61 -31.67
N LEU A 324 -31.52 -7.68 -32.09
CA LEU A 324 -30.99 -7.60 -33.46
C LEU A 324 -29.52 -8.02 -33.44
N LEU A 325 -29.19 -9.09 -34.16
CA LEU A 325 -27.83 -9.64 -34.26
C LEU A 325 -27.32 -9.46 -35.69
N ILE A 326 -26.29 -8.65 -35.88
CA ILE A 326 -25.72 -8.35 -37.19
C ILE A 326 -24.27 -8.83 -37.22
N TYR A 327 -24.04 -9.90 -37.98
CA TYR A 327 -22.73 -10.42 -38.32
C TYR A 327 -22.32 -10.11 -39.77
N GLY A 328 -23.31 -9.90 -40.66
CA GLY A 328 -23.14 -9.48 -42.05
C GLY A 328 -23.39 -7.98 -42.26
N SER A 329 -24.25 -7.63 -43.23
CA SER A 329 -24.51 -6.23 -43.59
C SER A 329 -25.99 -5.84 -43.56
N LEU A 330 -26.28 -4.66 -43.01
CA LEU A 330 -27.57 -3.98 -43.12
C LEU A 330 -27.33 -2.58 -43.69
N SER A 331 -27.79 -2.33 -44.92
CA SER A 331 -27.41 -1.13 -45.66
C SER A 331 -28.58 -0.42 -46.35
N SER A 332 -28.56 0.91 -46.33
CA SER A 332 -29.46 1.78 -47.08
C SER A 332 -28.67 2.91 -47.73
N ASP A 333 -27.68 2.54 -48.53
CA ASP A 333 -26.72 3.47 -49.13
C ASP A 333 -27.26 4.09 -50.42
N GLY A 334 -26.80 5.30 -50.73
CA GLY A 334 -27.11 5.99 -51.99
C GLY A 334 -26.38 5.39 -53.19
N GLU A 335 -26.97 5.53 -54.38
CA GLU A 335 -26.36 5.03 -55.62
C GLU A 335 -25.11 5.84 -55.99
N SER A 336 -24.02 5.12 -56.24
CA SER A 336 -22.79 5.68 -56.80
C SER A 336 -22.82 5.54 -58.32
N HIS A 337 -22.41 6.57 -59.05
CA HIS A 337 -22.40 6.51 -60.51
C HIS A 337 -21.29 5.57 -61.02
N ARG A 338 -21.67 4.40 -61.56
CA ARG A 338 -20.71 3.36 -62.04
C ARG A 338 -20.40 3.43 -63.54
N GLY A 339 -20.92 4.40 -64.28
CA GLY A 339 -20.89 4.43 -65.74
C GLY A 339 -19.76 5.24 -66.37
N THR A 340 -18.99 4.64 -67.27
CA THR A 340 -18.19 5.33 -68.31
C THR A 340 -18.93 5.27 -69.64
N LYS A 341 -20.05 5.99 -69.82
CA LYS A 341 -20.61 6.17 -71.17
C LYS A 341 -19.90 7.33 -71.86
N ARG A 342 -18.76 7.01 -72.48
CA ARG A 342 -18.12 7.89 -73.46
C ARG A 342 -19.04 7.93 -74.68
N ASN A 343 -19.79 9.01 -74.87
CA ASN A 343 -20.58 9.18 -76.08
C ASN A 343 -19.66 9.14 -77.31
N SER A 344 -20.09 8.44 -78.36
CA SER A 344 -19.40 8.29 -79.65
C SER A 344 -19.18 9.61 -80.42
N ASN A 345 -19.65 10.75 -79.91
CA ASN A 345 -19.52 12.08 -80.51
C ASN A 345 -18.50 13.02 -79.81
N GLY A 346 -17.67 12.54 -78.87
CA GLY A 346 -16.54 13.32 -78.34
C GLY A 346 -16.89 14.56 -77.51
N THR A 347 -18.17 14.87 -77.27
CA THR A 347 -18.60 15.93 -76.36
C THR A 347 -18.71 15.38 -74.93
N PHE A 348 -17.84 15.87 -74.04
CA PHE A 348 -17.82 15.51 -72.63
C PHE A 348 -19.02 16.11 -71.89
N LYS A 349 -19.97 15.26 -71.48
CA LYS A 349 -21.05 15.61 -70.53
C LYS A 349 -20.45 15.57 -69.11
N GLY A 350 -20.73 16.59 -68.29
CA GLY A 350 -20.31 16.62 -66.89
C GLY A 350 -20.87 15.43 -66.10
N GLY A 351 -20.13 14.98 -65.09
CA GLY A 351 -20.49 13.85 -64.24
C GLY A 351 -21.71 14.14 -63.37
N ILE A 352 -22.51 13.10 -63.13
CA ILE A 352 -23.73 13.14 -62.30
C ILE A 352 -23.34 13.14 -60.82
N GLY A 353 -24.18 13.66 -59.94
CA GLY A 353 -23.94 13.61 -58.49
C GLY A 353 -24.16 12.21 -57.91
N GLY A 354 -23.68 12.00 -56.69
CA GLY A 354 -24.02 10.80 -55.91
C GLY A 354 -25.43 10.90 -55.32
N GLY A 355 -26.12 9.75 -55.21
CA GLY A 355 -27.38 9.66 -54.46
C GLY A 355 -27.15 9.79 -52.95
N SER A 356 -28.11 10.31 -52.20
CA SER A 356 -27.97 10.43 -50.74
C SER A 356 -28.22 9.09 -50.04
N GLY A 357 -27.67 8.90 -48.85
CA GLY A 357 -28.02 7.75 -48.00
C GLY A 357 -29.50 7.76 -47.63
N GLY A 358 -30.04 6.61 -47.24
CA GLY A 358 -31.44 6.41 -46.84
C GLY A 358 -31.66 6.55 -45.33
N THR A 359 -32.74 5.94 -44.84
CA THR A 359 -33.09 5.93 -43.41
C THR A 359 -33.09 4.51 -42.84
N ILE A 360 -32.51 4.34 -41.66
CA ILE A 360 -32.60 3.12 -40.86
C ILE A 360 -33.19 3.49 -39.49
N LEU A 361 -34.38 2.97 -39.17
CA LEU A 361 -35.09 3.20 -37.92
C LEU A 361 -35.28 1.88 -37.16
N LEU A 362 -34.73 1.79 -35.96
CA LEU A 362 -34.67 0.55 -35.19
C LEU A 362 -35.33 0.70 -33.83
N PHE A 363 -36.41 -0.06 -33.59
CA PHE A 363 -37.07 -0.19 -32.28
C PHE A 363 -36.60 -1.48 -31.60
N LEU A 364 -35.67 -1.37 -30.67
CA LEU A 364 -34.93 -2.52 -30.11
C LEU A 364 -34.92 -2.53 -28.58
N GLN A 365 -34.76 -3.72 -28.00
CA GLN A 365 -34.32 -3.93 -26.60
C GLN A 365 -32.82 -4.27 -26.52
N GLY A 366 -32.27 -4.90 -27.56
CA GLY A 366 -30.86 -5.30 -27.62
C GLY A 366 -30.27 -5.29 -29.03
N LEU A 367 -29.00 -4.90 -29.14
CA LEU A 367 -28.24 -4.87 -30.39
C LEU A 367 -26.85 -5.52 -30.24
N LEU A 368 -26.48 -6.38 -31.18
CA LEU A 368 -25.12 -6.88 -31.35
C LEU A 368 -24.65 -6.60 -32.78
N LEU A 369 -23.53 -5.89 -32.91
CA LEU A 369 -22.85 -5.61 -34.18
C LEU A 369 -21.40 -6.14 -34.07
N GLU A 370 -21.10 -7.25 -34.74
CA GLU A 370 -19.80 -7.95 -34.72
C GLU A 370 -18.69 -7.16 -35.45
N LYS A 371 -17.40 -7.42 -35.18
CA LYS A 371 -16.25 -6.67 -35.76
C LYS A 371 -16.24 -6.53 -37.29
N ASN A 372 -16.70 -7.55 -38.03
CA ASN A 372 -16.71 -7.56 -39.50
C ASN A 372 -18.08 -7.23 -40.12
N SER A 373 -19.02 -6.76 -39.29
CA SER A 373 -20.37 -6.43 -39.73
C SER A 373 -20.50 -4.93 -40.03
N SER A 374 -21.46 -4.58 -40.88
CA SER A 374 -21.69 -3.19 -41.30
C SER A 374 -23.16 -2.79 -41.20
N LEU A 375 -23.42 -1.65 -40.56
CA LEU A 375 -24.70 -0.95 -40.53
C LEU A 375 -24.52 0.40 -41.23
N SER A 376 -24.96 0.54 -42.47
CA SER A 376 -24.65 1.72 -43.29
C SER A 376 -25.87 2.44 -43.88
N ALA A 377 -25.82 3.76 -43.88
CA ALA A 377 -26.71 4.65 -44.62
C ALA A 377 -25.88 5.77 -45.25
N SER A 378 -24.82 5.41 -45.98
CA SER A 378 -23.85 6.34 -46.56
C SER A 378 -24.31 6.94 -47.89
N GLY A 379 -23.82 8.13 -48.21
CA GLY A 379 -24.04 8.75 -49.51
C GLY A 379 -23.22 8.05 -50.61
N GLY A 380 -23.77 8.04 -51.83
CA GLY A 380 -23.10 7.53 -53.01
C GLY A 380 -22.02 8.48 -53.53
N ASN A 381 -21.04 7.94 -54.24
CA ASN A 381 -19.96 8.73 -54.84
C ASN A 381 -20.43 9.44 -56.11
N GLY A 382 -19.93 10.67 -56.31
CA GLY A 382 -20.16 11.44 -57.53
C GLY A 382 -19.56 10.77 -58.77
N GLY A 383 -20.04 11.12 -59.95
CA GLY A 383 -19.50 10.64 -61.22
C GLY A 383 -18.09 11.17 -61.48
N LEU A 384 -17.31 10.41 -62.27
CA LEU A 384 -15.87 10.64 -62.49
C LEU A 384 -15.47 12.05 -62.97
N ILE A 385 -16.40 12.82 -63.55
CA ILE A 385 -16.13 14.11 -64.18
C ILE A 385 -16.79 15.23 -63.36
N GLY A 386 -16.18 15.63 -62.25
CA GLY A 386 -16.64 16.79 -61.47
C GLY A 386 -17.98 16.65 -60.73
N GLY A 387 -18.46 15.43 -60.49
CA GLY A 387 -19.71 15.17 -59.76
C GLY A 387 -19.55 15.32 -58.24
N GLY A 388 -20.51 15.99 -57.59
CA GLY A 388 -20.54 16.11 -56.13
C GLY A 388 -20.99 14.81 -55.43
N GLY A 389 -20.40 14.49 -54.29
CA GLY A 389 -20.78 13.30 -53.49
C GLY A 389 -22.15 13.45 -52.81
N GLY A 390 -22.88 12.35 -52.62
CA GLY A 390 -24.16 12.36 -51.92
C GLY A 390 -24.01 12.58 -50.41
N GLY A 391 -24.97 13.23 -49.76
CA GLY A 391 -25.02 13.38 -48.30
C GLY A 391 -25.32 12.05 -47.61
N GLY A 392 -24.75 11.83 -46.42
CA GLY A 392 -24.98 10.63 -45.62
C GLY A 392 -26.35 10.65 -44.93
N GLY A 393 -27.03 9.52 -44.88
CA GLY A 393 -28.40 9.34 -44.40
C GLY A 393 -28.58 9.35 -42.88
N ARG A 394 -29.70 8.78 -42.41
CA ARG A 394 -30.09 8.82 -40.98
C ARG A 394 -30.21 7.42 -40.39
N ILE A 395 -29.59 7.21 -39.24
CA ILE A 395 -29.70 5.98 -38.45
C ILE A 395 -30.20 6.36 -37.07
N HIS A 396 -31.35 5.83 -36.65
CA HIS A 396 -31.94 6.11 -35.33
C HIS A 396 -32.20 4.82 -34.53
N PHE A 397 -31.70 4.79 -33.30
CA PHE A 397 -31.93 3.72 -32.34
C PHE A 397 -32.98 4.14 -31.29
N HIS A 398 -34.18 3.60 -31.42
CA HIS A 398 -35.27 3.81 -30.47
C HIS A 398 -35.31 2.69 -29.43
N TRP A 399 -34.58 2.89 -28.32
CA TRP A 399 -34.49 1.91 -27.22
C TRP A 399 -35.80 1.79 -26.43
N SER A 400 -36.15 0.55 -26.07
CA SER A 400 -37.29 0.23 -25.18
C SER A 400 -36.80 -0.46 -23.90
N ASN A 401 -37.50 -0.23 -22.78
CA ASN A 401 -37.23 -0.84 -21.48
C ASN A 401 -35.76 -0.75 -21.02
N ILE A 402 -35.16 0.45 -21.04
CA ILE A 402 -33.81 0.67 -20.49
C ILE A 402 -33.89 0.53 -18.96
N ALA A 403 -33.37 -0.56 -18.43
CA ALA A 403 -33.22 -0.75 -16.99
C ALA A 403 -32.22 0.25 -16.40
N THR A 404 -32.38 0.62 -15.13
CA THR A 404 -31.53 1.61 -14.43
C THR A 404 -31.02 1.06 -13.11
N GLY A 405 -29.88 1.54 -12.63
CA GLY A 405 -29.28 1.08 -11.37
C GLY A 405 -28.77 -0.36 -11.45
N ASP A 406 -29.03 -1.16 -10.42
CA ASP A 406 -28.49 -2.51 -10.28
C ASP A 406 -28.96 -3.51 -11.36
N GLU A 407 -30.13 -3.23 -11.96
CA GLU A 407 -30.71 -4.03 -13.05
C GLU A 407 -30.17 -3.64 -14.43
N TYR A 408 -29.32 -2.61 -14.54
CA TYR A 408 -28.75 -2.19 -15.81
C TYR A 408 -27.92 -3.31 -16.45
N VAL A 409 -28.22 -3.58 -17.72
CA VAL A 409 -27.45 -4.46 -18.59
C VAL A 409 -27.16 -3.69 -19.87
N GLN A 410 -25.95 -3.85 -20.40
CA GLN A 410 -25.55 -3.22 -21.64
C GLN A 410 -26.50 -3.62 -22.79
N ILE A 411 -27.23 -2.63 -23.32
CA ILE A 411 -28.26 -2.83 -24.36
C ILE A 411 -27.67 -2.96 -25.77
N ALA A 412 -26.44 -2.50 -25.99
CA ALA A 412 -25.78 -2.58 -27.29
C ALA A 412 -24.29 -2.91 -27.17
N ALA A 413 -23.85 -3.89 -27.96
CA ALA A 413 -22.44 -4.21 -28.17
C ALA A 413 -22.08 -3.92 -29.62
N VAL A 414 -21.37 -2.81 -29.85
CA VAL A 414 -21.06 -2.29 -31.19
C VAL A 414 -19.56 -2.40 -31.44
N ASN A 415 -19.17 -3.48 -32.11
CA ASN A 415 -17.79 -3.74 -32.51
C ASN A 415 -17.55 -3.56 -34.02
N GLY A 416 -18.62 -3.56 -34.83
CA GLY A 416 -18.57 -3.36 -36.29
C GLY A 416 -18.72 -1.91 -36.75
N LEU A 417 -18.84 -1.72 -38.06
CA LEU A 417 -18.92 -0.40 -38.69
C LEU A 417 -20.35 0.15 -38.69
N VAL A 418 -20.59 1.29 -38.03
CA VAL A 418 -21.81 2.09 -38.22
C VAL A 418 -21.45 3.30 -39.08
N ALA A 419 -21.93 3.35 -40.32
CA ALA A 419 -21.56 4.36 -41.29
C ALA A 419 -22.75 5.22 -41.72
N SER A 420 -22.61 6.54 -41.61
CA SER A 420 -23.53 7.52 -42.19
C SER A 420 -22.74 8.62 -42.89
N SER A 421 -21.61 8.28 -43.52
CA SER A 421 -20.73 9.27 -44.14
C SER A 421 -21.30 9.79 -45.47
N GLY A 422 -20.97 11.02 -45.84
CA GLY A 422 -21.19 11.49 -47.20
C GLY A 422 -20.30 10.77 -48.19
N GLY A 423 -20.75 10.67 -49.44
CA GLY A 423 -19.99 10.10 -50.54
C GLY A 423 -18.88 11.04 -51.01
N SER A 424 -17.89 10.46 -51.68
CA SER A 424 -16.80 11.22 -52.29
C SER A 424 -17.27 12.02 -53.49
N GLY A 425 -16.81 13.27 -53.60
CA GLY A 425 -16.77 13.97 -54.87
C GLY A 425 -15.63 13.42 -55.74
N ASN A 426 -15.70 13.67 -57.04
CA ASN A 426 -14.65 13.32 -58.00
C ASN A 426 -14.15 14.58 -58.73
N ASP A 427 -12.89 14.58 -59.17
CA ASP A 427 -12.16 15.76 -59.66
C ASP A 427 -12.25 16.97 -58.70
N ASP A 428 -12.78 18.10 -59.18
CA ASP A 428 -13.04 19.31 -58.40
C ASP A 428 -14.34 19.23 -57.58
N GLY A 429 -15.06 18.11 -57.62
CA GLY A 429 -16.30 17.87 -56.89
C GLY A 429 -16.06 17.75 -55.38
N HIS A 430 -16.93 18.38 -54.59
CA HIS A 430 -16.85 18.32 -53.13
C HIS A 430 -17.50 17.03 -52.57
N PHE A 431 -17.01 16.61 -51.41
CA PHE A 431 -17.59 15.56 -50.59
C PHE A 431 -18.98 15.96 -50.08
N GLY A 432 -19.87 14.98 -49.96
CA GLY A 432 -21.12 15.15 -49.21
C GLY A 432 -20.84 15.27 -47.71
N GLU A 433 -21.71 15.96 -46.99
CA GLU A 433 -21.65 16.00 -45.52
C GLU A 433 -22.11 14.67 -44.92
N ALA A 434 -21.60 14.38 -43.73
CA ALA A 434 -22.04 13.22 -42.95
C ALA A 434 -23.48 13.39 -42.47
N GLY A 435 -24.17 12.26 -42.36
CA GLY A 435 -25.49 12.11 -41.81
C GLY A 435 -25.54 12.06 -40.29
N THR A 436 -26.68 11.64 -39.76
CA THR A 436 -26.92 11.61 -38.31
C THR A 436 -27.12 10.19 -37.80
N VAL A 437 -26.38 9.83 -36.75
CA VAL A 437 -26.60 8.62 -35.94
C VAL A 437 -27.08 9.05 -34.57
N THR A 438 -28.36 8.80 -34.27
CA THR A 438 -29.01 9.27 -33.03
C THR A 438 -29.62 8.11 -32.25
N GLY A 439 -29.89 8.34 -30.97
CA GLY A 439 -30.54 7.39 -30.09
C GLY A 439 -31.56 8.08 -29.21
N LYS A 440 -32.48 7.31 -28.63
CA LYS A 440 -33.42 7.80 -27.64
C LYS A 440 -32.70 8.43 -26.44
N LYS A 441 -33.28 9.50 -25.87
CA LYS A 441 -32.78 10.15 -24.66
C LYS A 441 -32.62 9.14 -23.52
N CYS A 442 -31.40 9.02 -22.99
CA CYS A 442 -31.09 8.06 -21.94
C CYS A 442 -31.62 8.52 -20.57
N PRO A 443 -31.99 7.57 -19.69
CA PRO A 443 -32.34 7.87 -18.31
C PRO A 443 -31.10 8.35 -17.52
N VAL A 444 -31.32 8.74 -16.26
CA VAL A 444 -30.27 9.18 -15.34
C VAL A 444 -29.15 8.12 -15.21
N GLY A 445 -27.91 8.56 -14.98
CA GLY A 445 -26.72 7.68 -14.89
C GLY A 445 -26.14 7.18 -16.23
N LEU A 446 -26.89 7.23 -17.34
CA LEU A 446 -26.47 6.72 -18.65
C LEU A 446 -26.33 7.86 -19.69
N TYR A 447 -25.46 7.70 -20.70
CA TYR A 447 -25.26 8.69 -21.77
C TYR A 447 -24.93 8.06 -23.14
N GLY A 448 -24.88 8.89 -24.18
CA GLY A 448 -24.56 8.50 -25.55
C GLY A 448 -25.72 7.88 -26.32
N THR A 449 -25.47 7.53 -27.58
CA THR A 449 -26.46 6.90 -28.48
C THR A 449 -26.93 5.53 -28.00
N PHE A 450 -26.07 4.80 -27.27
CA PHE A 450 -26.28 3.44 -26.80
C PHE A 450 -26.61 3.35 -25.29
N CYS A 451 -26.81 4.49 -24.62
CA CYS A 451 -27.05 4.58 -23.18
C CYS A 451 -26.05 3.76 -22.34
N THR A 452 -24.77 4.09 -22.49
CA THR A 452 -23.66 3.54 -21.69
C THR A 452 -23.56 4.24 -20.35
N GLU A 453 -23.01 3.56 -19.35
CA GLU A 453 -22.78 4.12 -18.00
C GLU A 453 -21.84 5.32 -18.05
N CYS A 454 -22.16 6.40 -17.33
CA CYS A 454 -21.26 7.54 -17.17
C CYS A 454 -19.89 7.10 -16.59
N PRO A 455 -18.77 7.76 -16.96
CA PRO A 455 -17.45 7.42 -16.45
C PRO A 455 -17.38 7.46 -14.91
N VAL A 456 -16.48 6.64 -14.33
CA VAL A 456 -16.16 6.71 -12.89
C VAL A 456 -15.74 8.14 -12.54
N SER A 457 -16.10 8.59 -11.34
CA SER A 457 -15.96 9.98 -10.86
C SER A 457 -16.90 11.01 -11.49
N THR A 458 -17.97 10.57 -12.15
CA THR A 458 -19.03 11.45 -12.63
C THR A 458 -20.41 10.95 -12.21
N TYR A 459 -21.37 11.87 -12.10
CA TYR A 459 -22.77 11.58 -11.84
C TYR A 459 -23.67 12.27 -12.87
N LYS A 460 -24.88 11.76 -13.04
CA LYS A 460 -25.88 12.35 -13.94
C LYS A 460 -27.29 12.17 -13.38
N ASN A 461 -27.94 13.29 -13.07
CA ASN A 461 -29.26 13.35 -12.45
C ASN A 461 -30.38 13.81 -13.40
N VAL A 462 -30.07 14.04 -14.68
CA VAL A 462 -31.04 14.50 -15.70
C VAL A 462 -31.16 13.51 -16.86
N VAL A 463 -32.34 13.46 -17.48
CA VAL A 463 -32.60 12.65 -18.69
C VAL A 463 -31.99 13.34 -19.91
N GLY A 464 -31.23 12.61 -20.72
CA GLY A 464 -30.59 13.12 -21.95
C GLY A 464 -29.52 12.15 -22.46
N SER A 465 -28.92 12.42 -23.62
CA SER A 465 -27.88 11.54 -24.20
C SER A 465 -26.53 12.22 -24.37
N ASP A 466 -26.42 13.52 -24.11
CA ASP A 466 -25.15 14.24 -24.27
C ASP A 466 -24.15 13.83 -23.19
N SER A 467 -22.88 13.71 -23.59
CA SER A 467 -21.77 13.38 -22.68
C SER A 467 -21.46 14.47 -21.68
N SER A 468 -21.79 15.74 -22.01
CA SER A 468 -21.64 16.89 -21.12
C SER A 468 -22.56 16.84 -19.89
N LEU A 469 -23.57 15.97 -19.90
CA LEU A 469 -24.48 15.77 -18.77
C LEU A 469 -23.89 14.88 -17.66
N CYS A 470 -22.77 14.18 -17.91
CA CYS A 470 -22.03 13.47 -16.87
C CYS A 470 -21.12 14.48 -16.15
N THR A 471 -21.59 15.01 -15.02
CA THR A 471 -20.87 16.04 -14.24
C THR A 471 -19.88 15.40 -13.27
N PRO A 472 -18.66 15.95 -13.09
CA PRO A 472 -17.68 15.39 -12.16
C PRO A 472 -18.16 15.51 -10.71
N CYS A 473 -17.88 14.47 -9.92
CA CYS A 473 -18.16 14.45 -8.47
C CYS A 473 -17.26 15.46 -7.74
N SER A 474 -17.77 16.08 -6.67
CA SER A 474 -16.97 17.00 -5.86
C SER A 474 -15.82 16.28 -5.16
N LEU A 475 -14.61 16.84 -5.24
CA LEU A 475 -13.45 16.35 -4.52
C LEU A 475 -13.46 16.77 -3.05
N ASP A 476 -14.24 17.79 -2.68
CA ASP A 476 -14.29 18.29 -1.30
C ASP A 476 -14.96 17.31 -0.34
N SER A 477 -15.83 16.44 -0.85
CA SER A 477 -16.48 15.38 -0.06
C SER A 477 -15.71 14.06 -0.05
N LEU A 478 -14.60 13.95 -0.79
CA LEU A 478 -13.79 12.75 -0.87
C LEU A 478 -12.66 12.81 0.18
N PRO A 479 -12.61 11.87 1.14
CA PRO A 479 -11.49 11.79 2.08
C PRO A 479 -10.15 11.61 1.34
N ASN A 480 -9.06 12.20 1.86
CA ASN A 480 -7.72 12.16 1.27
C ASN A 480 -7.19 10.74 0.95
N ARG A 481 -7.74 9.70 1.59
CA ARG A 481 -7.33 8.29 1.41
C ARG A 481 -8.43 7.42 0.79
N ALA A 482 -9.29 8.00 -0.05
CA ALA A 482 -10.39 7.33 -0.72
C ALA A 482 -10.39 7.53 -2.24
N ASP A 483 -10.91 6.54 -2.96
CA ASP A 483 -11.14 6.59 -4.41
C ASP A 483 -12.61 6.31 -4.71
N PHE A 484 -13.15 6.97 -5.75
CA PHE A 484 -14.50 6.69 -6.25
C PHE A 484 -14.61 5.28 -6.81
N ILE A 485 -15.72 4.62 -6.56
CA ILE A 485 -15.96 3.24 -7.01
C ILE A 485 -16.81 3.20 -8.28
N TYR A 486 -16.64 2.12 -9.04
CA TYR A 486 -17.56 1.76 -10.11
C TYR A 486 -18.92 1.34 -9.54
N VAL A 487 -19.99 1.86 -10.12
CA VAL A 487 -21.39 1.51 -9.82
C VAL A 487 -22.09 1.13 -11.11
N ARG A 488 -22.77 0.00 -11.09
CA ARG A 488 -23.58 -0.46 -12.22
C ARG A 488 -24.74 0.51 -12.47
N GLY A 489 -25.00 0.83 -13.74
CA GLY A 489 -26.00 1.80 -14.16
C GLY A 489 -25.56 3.27 -14.04
N GLY A 490 -24.32 3.52 -13.59
CA GLY A 490 -23.80 4.87 -13.35
C GLY A 490 -24.37 5.52 -12.09
N VAL A 491 -23.73 6.61 -11.66
CA VAL A 491 -24.15 7.34 -10.45
C VAL A 491 -25.23 8.36 -10.80
N THR A 492 -26.35 8.30 -10.09
CA THR A 492 -27.51 9.20 -10.32
C THR A 492 -27.50 10.43 -9.43
N GLU A 493 -26.86 10.35 -8.26
CA GLU A 493 -26.81 11.39 -7.23
C GLU A 493 -25.47 12.12 -7.19
N PRO A 494 -25.43 13.40 -6.74
CA PRO A 494 -24.18 14.13 -6.60
C PRO A 494 -23.22 13.54 -5.56
N SER A 495 -23.74 12.79 -4.58
CA SER A 495 -22.97 12.05 -3.58
C SER A 495 -22.45 10.74 -4.16
N CYS A 496 -21.27 10.81 -4.80
CA CYS A 496 -20.67 9.65 -5.43
C CYS A 496 -20.09 8.69 -4.39
N PRO A 497 -20.34 7.38 -4.53
CA PRO A 497 -19.81 6.38 -3.60
C PRO A 497 -18.30 6.22 -3.78
N TYR A 498 -17.62 6.01 -2.65
CA TYR A 498 -16.18 5.88 -2.58
C TYR A 498 -15.78 4.75 -1.62
N LYS A 499 -14.54 4.30 -1.74
CA LYS A 499 -13.92 3.31 -0.85
C LYS A 499 -12.50 3.74 -0.50
N CYS A 500 -12.06 3.43 0.71
CA CYS A 500 -10.68 3.70 1.09
C CYS A 500 -9.69 2.88 0.25
N ILE A 501 -8.52 3.45 -0.05
CA ILE A 501 -7.45 2.85 -0.88
C ILE A 501 -7.03 1.45 -0.36
N SER A 502 -7.13 1.24 0.95
CA SER A 502 -6.83 -0.03 1.60
C SER A 502 -7.87 -0.36 2.68
N SER A 503 -8.06 -1.66 2.93
CA SER A 503 -8.87 -2.17 4.05
C SER A 503 -8.31 -1.81 5.43
N LYS A 504 -7.08 -1.30 5.50
CA LYS A 504 -6.47 -0.81 6.75
C LYS A 504 -7.14 0.45 7.31
N TYR A 505 -7.82 1.21 6.45
CA TYR A 505 -8.50 2.45 6.80
C TYR A 505 -9.99 2.19 7.00
N LYS A 506 -10.58 2.79 8.04
CA LYS A 506 -12.02 2.66 8.29
C LYS A 506 -12.81 3.81 7.67
N MET A 507 -13.92 3.46 7.02
CA MET A 507 -14.93 4.42 6.55
C MET A 507 -15.64 5.06 7.75
N PRO A 508 -16.11 6.32 7.66
CA PRO A 508 -16.19 7.13 6.44
C PRO A 508 -14.91 7.92 6.09
N ASN A 509 -14.14 8.41 7.08
CA ASN A 509 -13.05 9.36 6.83
C ASN A 509 -11.71 8.73 6.41
N CYS A 510 -11.65 7.40 6.31
CA CYS A 510 -10.44 6.64 5.99
C CYS A 510 -9.26 6.94 6.94
N TYR A 511 -9.57 7.07 8.24
CA TYR A 511 -8.58 7.27 9.29
C TYR A 511 -7.87 5.98 9.70
N THR A 512 -6.66 6.11 10.24
CA THR A 512 -6.01 5.03 10.98
C THR A 512 -6.69 4.81 12.33
N PRO A 513 -6.56 3.63 12.97
CA PRO A 513 -7.17 3.37 14.27
C PRO A 513 -6.68 4.29 15.39
N LEU A 514 -5.42 4.77 15.30
CA LEU A 514 -4.88 5.76 16.23
C LEU A 514 -5.50 7.14 16.00
N GLU A 515 -5.63 7.57 14.74
CA GLU A 515 -6.33 8.81 14.37
C GLU A 515 -7.81 8.74 14.81
N GLU A 516 -8.49 7.62 14.61
CA GLU A 516 -9.86 7.38 15.08
C GLU A 516 -9.95 7.59 16.60
N LEU A 517 -9.02 7.02 17.39
CA LEU A 517 -8.95 7.25 18.83
C LEU A 517 -8.76 8.75 19.15
N ILE A 518 -7.81 9.42 18.51
CA ILE A 518 -7.53 10.84 18.75
C ILE A 518 -8.75 11.72 18.43
N TYR A 519 -9.39 11.49 17.28
CA TYR A 519 -10.55 12.26 16.85
C TYR A 519 -11.83 11.93 17.64
N THR A 520 -11.98 10.71 18.18
CA THR A 520 -13.10 10.39 19.09
C THR A 520 -13.05 11.22 20.38
N PHE A 521 -11.87 11.61 20.84
CA PHE A 521 -11.70 12.50 21.99
C PHE A 521 -11.71 14.00 21.63
N GLY A 522 -12.12 14.37 20.41
CA GLY A 522 -12.23 15.76 19.96
C GLY A 522 -10.97 16.32 19.25
N GLY A 523 -10.02 15.45 18.88
CA GLY A 523 -8.81 15.80 18.13
C GLY A 523 -7.51 15.77 18.94
N PRO A 524 -6.36 16.09 18.31
CA PRO A 524 -5.04 15.94 18.94
C PRO A 524 -4.86 16.75 20.23
N TRP A 525 -5.38 17.98 20.25
CA TRP A 525 -5.23 18.89 21.40
C TRP A 525 -6.04 18.43 22.61
N SER A 526 -7.30 18.05 22.42
CA SER A 526 -8.15 17.56 23.51
C SER A 526 -7.64 16.23 24.05
N PHE A 527 -7.22 15.30 23.17
CA PHE A 527 -6.60 14.04 23.59
C PHE A 527 -5.34 14.27 24.45
N ALA A 528 -4.44 15.18 24.04
CA ALA A 528 -3.23 15.50 24.79
C ALA A 528 -3.53 16.11 26.17
N ILE A 529 -4.52 17.00 26.27
CA ILE A 529 -4.93 17.62 27.54
C ILE A 529 -5.52 16.56 28.49
N ILE A 530 -6.41 15.70 27.99
CA ILE A 530 -7.03 14.62 28.78
C ILE A 530 -5.94 13.66 29.26
N LEU A 531 -5.04 13.23 28.38
CA LEU A 531 -3.93 12.34 28.73
C LEU A 531 -3.05 12.96 29.81
N SER A 532 -2.65 14.23 29.67
CA SER A 532 -1.86 14.95 30.66
C SER A 532 -2.55 15.02 32.02
N PHE A 533 -3.85 15.35 32.04
CA PHE A 533 -4.65 15.40 33.27
C PHE A 533 -4.71 14.02 33.96
N THR A 534 -4.93 12.93 33.20
CA THR A 534 -4.94 11.57 33.76
C THR A 534 -3.57 11.16 34.33
N ILE A 535 -2.47 11.53 33.67
CA ILE A 535 -1.10 11.26 34.15
C ILE A 535 -0.84 12.00 35.47
N ILE A 536 -1.21 13.27 35.56
CA ILE A 536 -1.01 14.07 36.79
C ILE A 536 -1.86 13.49 37.94
N LEU A 537 -3.12 13.17 37.68
CA LEU A 537 -4.01 12.56 38.68
C LEU A 537 -3.43 11.23 39.19
N LEU A 538 -2.99 10.36 38.30
CA LEU A 538 -2.40 9.08 38.66
C LEU A 538 -1.05 9.24 39.40
N ALA A 539 -0.24 10.23 39.02
CA ALA A 539 1.00 10.55 39.73
C ALA A 539 0.75 11.03 41.17
N LEU A 540 -0.28 11.85 41.38
CA LEU A 540 -0.71 12.28 42.72
C LEU A 540 -1.22 11.11 43.56
N VAL A 541 -2.02 10.21 42.96
CA VAL A 541 -2.49 8.99 43.63
C VAL A 541 -1.32 8.09 44.03
N LEU A 542 -0.35 7.85 43.14
CA LEU A 542 0.85 7.08 43.45
C LEU A 542 1.71 7.73 44.54
N SER A 543 1.82 9.06 44.52
CA SER A 543 2.52 9.82 45.58
C SER A 543 1.82 9.68 46.93
N ALA A 544 0.49 9.79 46.96
CA ALA A 544 -0.31 9.61 48.18
C ALA A 544 -0.23 8.17 48.73
N LEU A 545 -0.34 7.16 47.85
CA LEU A 545 -0.16 5.75 48.22
C LEU A 545 1.21 5.49 48.82
N ARG A 546 2.26 6.08 48.25
CA ARG A 546 3.62 5.98 48.77
C ARG A 546 3.76 6.59 50.15
N VAL A 547 3.22 7.79 50.39
CA VAL A 547 3.28 8.43 51.71
C VAL A 547 2.63 7.50 52.75
N LYS A 548 1.45 6.95 52.42
CA LYS A 548 0.70 6.03 53.28
C LYS A 548 1.42 4.70 53.56
N ILE A 549 2.11 4.12 52.58
CA ILE A 549 2.89 2.87 52.74
C ILE A 549 4.23 3.14 53.43
N GLY A 550 4.82 4.32 53.26
CA GLY A 550 6.12 4.69 53.82
C GLY A 550 6.09 5.13 55.29
N GLU A 551 4.90 5.44 55.84
CA GLU A 551 4.72 5.89 57.22
C GLU A 551 4.92 4.75 58.25
N SER A 552 4.65 3.50 57.86
CA SER A 552 4.84 2.33 58.73
C SER A 552 6.31 1.97 59.00
N ASP A 553 7.24 2.38 58.12
CA ASP A 553 8.68 2.11 58.27
C ASP A 553 9.46 3.23 59.00
N ILE A 554 8.88 4.44 59.11
CA ILE A 554 9.54 5.60 59.74
C ILE A 554 9.45 5.55 61.27
N THR A 555 8.32 5.09 61.82
CA THR A 555 8.10 4.97 63.27
C THR A 555 9.03 3.94 63.92
N TYR A 556 9.53 2.95 63.18
CA TYR A 556 10.47 1.95 63.70
C TYR A 556 11.94 2.42 63.69
N ARG A 557 12.28 3.45 62.91
CA ARG A 557 13.67 3.98 62.82
C ARG A 557 13.92 5.22 63.67
N SER A 558 12.90 6.04 63.92
CA SER A 558 13.05 7.26 64.74
C SER A 558 13.36 6.94 66.21
N THR A 559 12.82 5.85 66.75
CA THR A 559 13.03 5.42 68.15
C THR A 559 14.45 4.91 68.44
N ASN A 560 15.23 4.54 67.43
CA ASN A 560 16.64 4.12 67.60
C ASN A 560 17.66 5.25 67.43
N ALA A 561 17.21 6.50 67.19
CA ALA A 561 18.11 7.64 66.98
C ALA A 561 18.50 8.38 68.28
N ILE A 562 17.93 8.02 69.43
CA ILE A 562 18.15 8.70 70.73
C ILE A 562 19.11 7.89 71.65
N HIS A 563 19.89 6.95 71.12
CA HIS A 563 20.94 6.27 71.89
C HIS A 563 22.30 6.29 71.19
N ASN A 564 23.22 7.04 71.82
CA ASN A 564 24.69 7.08 71.78
C ASN A 564 25.52 6.28 70.76
N ASP A 565 26.66 6.92 70.44
CA ASP A 565 28.00 6.38 70.24
C ASP A 565 28.22 5.24 69.23
N GLY A 566 29.10 5.51 68.26
CA GLY A 566 29.72 4.50 67.42
C GLY A 566 29.31 4.62 65.96
N CYS A 567 30.25 5.07 65.15
CA CYS A 567 30.23 5.04 63.69
C CYS A 567 29.58 3.74 63.17
N ALA A 568 28.49 3.88 62.41
CA ALA A 568 27.62 2.78 62.01
C ALA A 568 28.29 1.74 61.10
N SER A 569 28.96 0.76 61.71
CA SER A 569 29.01 -0.61 61.19
C SER A 569 27.74 -1.34 61.65
N PHE A 570 26.76 -1.50 60.75
CA PHE A 570 25.58 -2.34 61.02
C PHE A 570 25.68 -3.68 60.29
N PRO A 571 25.02 -4.74 60.81
CA PRO A 571 25.62 -6.04 61.03
C PRO A 571 25.33 -6.94 59.84
N PHE A 572 26.30 -7.78 59.48
CA PHE A 572 26.02 -8.93 58.63
C PHE A 572 25.31 -9.96 59.50
N LEU A 573 24.10 -10.39 59.11
CA LEU A 573 23.47 -11.58 59.69
C LEU A 573 24.30 -12.80 59.26
N LEU A 574 25.28 -13.14 60.08
CA LEU A 574 25.94 -14.44 60.08
C LEU A 574 26.26 -14.77 61.55
N SER A 575 25.42 -15.64 62.11
CA SER A 575 25.64 -16.42 63.34
C SER A 575 25.74 -15.65 64.68
N LEU A 576 24.83 -16.01 65.58
CA LEU A 576 24.73 -15.64 67.01
C LEU A 576 25.89 -16.21 67.88
N ALA A 577 27.13 -16.26 67.39
CA ALA A 577 28.26 -16.87 68.11
C ALA A 577 29.40 -15.90 68.49
N GLU A 578 29.35 -14.63 68.14
CA GLU A 578 30.36 -13.65 68.59
C GLU A 578 29.80 -12.74 69.69
N VAL A 579 29.93 -13.21 70.93
CA VAL A 579 29.87 -12.37 72.13
C VAL A 579 30.92 -11.26 72.00
N PRO A 580 30.61 -9.98 72.31
CA PRO A 580 31.57 -8.88 72.23
C PRO A 580 32.61 -9.02 73.35
N GLY A 581 33.67 -9.78 73.07
CA GLY A 581 34.83 -9.96 73.93
C GLY A 581 35.91 -8.91 73.66
N ALA A 582 36.77 -8.68 74.64
CA ALA A 582 37.92 -7.79 74.64
C ALA A 582 39.00 -8.05 73.55
N SER A 583 38.74 -8.84 72.50
CA SER A 583 39.70 -9.22 71.46
C SER A 583 39.99 -8.14 70.40
N ARG A 584 39.14 -7.11 70.28
CA ARG A 584 39.25 -6.11 69.19
C ARG A 584 40.46 -5.17 69.31
N ALA A 585 40.97 -4.94 70.52
CA ALA A 585 42.16 -4.13 70.75
C ALA A 585 43.47 -4.92 70.57
N GLU A 586 43.43 -6.25 70.77
CA GLU A 586 44.58 -7.13 70.53
C GLU A 586 44.85 -7.35 69.03
N GLU A 587 43.81 -7.32 68.19
CA GLU A 587 43.93 -7.49 66.72
C GLU A 587 44.66 -6.31 66.04
N THR A 588 44.49 -5.08 66.54
CA THR A 588 45.19 -3.90 65.96
C THR A 588 46.68 -3.89 66.30
N GLN A 589 47.05 -4.40 67.48
CA GLN A 589 48.45 -4.51 67.92
C GLN A 589 49.19 -5.67 67.23
N SER A 590 48.47 -6.72 66.82
CA SER A 590 49.03 -7.88 66.14
C SER A 590 49.08 -7.76 64.62
N HIS A 591 48.42 -6.77 64.00
CA HIS A 591 48.49 -6.56 62.55
C HIS A 591 49.90 -6.17 62.09
N ALA A 592 50.43 -6.87 61.08
CA ALA A 592 51.74 -6.65 60.50
C ALA A 592 51.67 -5.80 59.22
N HIS A 593 50.97 -6.30 58.20
CA HIS A 593 50.93 -5.69 56.88
C HIS A 593 49.65 -6.07 56.12
N ARG A 594 49.18 -5.17 55.24
CA ARG A 594 48.07 -5.39 54.32
C ARG A 594 48.58 -5.44 52.89
N MET A 595 48.37 -6.57 52.23
CA MET A 595 48.75 -6.79 50.84
C MET A 595 47.50 -6.76 49.94
N TYR A 596 47.49 -5.92 48.91
CA TYR A 596 46.36 -5.80 47.99
C TYR A 596 46.49 -6.74 46.78
N PHE A 597 45.37 -7.27 46.30
CA PHE A 597 45.31 -7.99 45.03
C PHE A 597 45.40 -7.01 43.85
N MET A 598 46.16 -7.39 42.84
CA MET A 598 46.30 -6.70 41.57
C MET A 598 45.13 -7.04 40.64
N GLY A 599 44.79 -6.10 39.76
CA GLY A 599 43.77 -6.27 38.70
C GLY A 599 42.36 -5.76 39.06
N PRO A 600 41.52 -5.44 38.07
CA PRO A 600 40.19 -4.82 38.25
C PRO A 600 39.04 -5.81 38.55
N ASN A 601 39.35 -7.07 38.88
CA ASN A 601 38.37 -8.14 39.08
C ASN A 601 37.40 -8.32 37.90
N THR A 602 37.93 -8.47 36.69
CA THR A 602 37.14 -8.72 35.48
C THR A 602 37.35 -10.15 34.99
N PHE A 603 36.44 -10.67 34.15
CA PHE A 603 36.61 -12.01 33.58
C PHE A 603 37.88 -12.17 32.73
N ARG A 604 38.40 -11.06 32.17
CA ARG A 604 39.66 -11.05 31.41
C ARG A 604 40.90 -10.93 32.30
N GLU A 605 40.78 -10.24 33.43
CA GLU A 605 41.87 -9.99 34.37
C GLU A 605 41.34 -10.16 35.81
N PRO A 606 41.40 -11.39 36.36
CA PRO A 606 41.00 -11.68 37.72
C PRO A 606 41.99 -11.10 38.73
N TRP A 607 41.62 -11.16 40.01
CA TRP A 607 42.53 -10.81 41.10
C TRP A 607 43.74 -11.75 41.11
N HIS A 608 44.92 -11.18 41.29
CA HIS A 608 46.15 -11.94 41.46
C HIS A 608 47.13 -11.19 42.37
N LEU A 609 48.03 -11.92 43.03
CA LEU A 609 49.10 -11.36 43.85
C LEU A 609 50.44 -11.48 43.13
N PRO A 610 51.36 -10.51 43.29
CA PRO A 610 52.69 -10.57 42.73
C PRO A 610 53.54 -11.65 43.41
N TYR A 611 54.46 -12.25 42.64
CA TYR A 611 55.54 -13.08 43.16
C TYR A 611 56.55 -12.21 43.90
N SER A 612 57.13 -12.74 44.98
CA SER A 612 57.98 -12.08 45.99
C SER A 612 57.24 -11.37 47.14
N PRO A 613 57.65 -11.62 48.41
CA PRO A 613 57.09 -10.93 49.56
C PRO A 613 57.59 -9.47 49.65
N PRO A 614 56.72 -8.51 49.99
CA PRO A 614 57.13 -7.14 50.31
C PRO A 614 58.17 -7.07 51.44
N ASP A 615 59.01 -6.02 51.41
CA ASP A 615 60.06 -5.77 52.43
C ASP A 615 59.50 -5.73 53.86
N ALA A 616 58.21 -5.36 54.02
CA ALA A 616 57.53 -5.32 55.32
C ALA A 616 57.22 -6.71 55.91
N ILE A 617 57.12 -7.77 55.10
CA ILE A 617 56.75 -9.12 55.55
C ILE A 617 57.83 -10.19 55.31
N ILE A 618 58.92 -9.84 54.61
CA ILE A 618 60.02 -10.76 54.28
C ILE A 618 60.63 -11.43 55.53
N GLY A 619 60.58 -10.76 56.69
CA GLY A 619 61.03 -11.31 57.97
C GLY A 619 60.09 -12.33 58.62
N ILE A 620 58.80 -12.33 58.25
CA ILE A 620 57.71 -13.13 58.87
C ILE A 620 57.43 -14.40 58.06
N VAL A 621 57.85 -14.44 56.80
CA VAL A 621 57.40 -15.43 55.81
C VAL A 621 58.58 -16.25 55.25
N TYR A 622 58.35 -17.51 54.88
CA TYR A 622 59.28 -18.30 54.05
C TYR A 622 59.01 -18.02 52.56
N GLU A 623 60.01 -17.50 51.85
CA GLU A 623 59.86 -17.03 50.45
C GLU A 623 59.34 -18.13 49.50
N ASP A 624 59.87 -19.34 49.58
CA ASP A 624 59.43 -20.45 48.72
C ASP A 624 58.00 -20.91 48.99
N ALA A 625 57.62 -21.02 50.27
CA ALA A 625 56.27 -21.41 50.67
C ALA A 625 55.26 -20.30 50.38
N PHE A 626 55.69 -19.04 50.42
CA PHE A 626 54.89 -17.90 49.99
C PHE A 626 54.58 -17.95 48.50
N ASN A 627 55.57 -18.19 47.65
CA ASN A 627 55.36 -18.27 46.21
C ASN A 627 54.39 -19.40 45.82
N ARG A 628 54.45 -20.56 46.49
CA ARG A 628 53.45 -21.64 46.28
C ARG A 628 52.04 -21.24 46.71
N PHE A 629 51.93 -20.54 47.84
CA PHE A 629 50.65 -19.98 48.27
C PHE A 629 50.09 -18.97 47.24
N ILE A 630 50.97 -18.16 46.63
CA ILE A 630 50.58 -17.25 45.55
C ILE A 630 50.06 -18.02 44.31
N ASP A 631 50.70 -19.13 43.92
CA ASP A 631 50.22 -19.98 42.82
C ASP A 631 48.79 -20.47 43.08
N GLU A 632 48.55 -21.05 44.25
CA GLU A 632 47.25 -21.63 44.60
C GLU A 632 46.16 -20.57 44.75
N ILE A 633 46.44 -19.45 45.42
CA ILE A 633 45.42 -18.41 45.62
C ILE A 633 45.08 -17.67 44.33
N ASN A 634 46.05 -17.49 43.41
CA ASN A 634 45.81 -16.92 42.10
C ASN A 634 44.93 -17.85 41.23
N LEU A 635 45.10 -19.17 41.34
CA LEU A 635 44.21 -20.14 40.69
C LEU A 635 42.79 -20.09 41.26
N VAL A 636 42.62 -19.99 42.59
CA VAL A 636 41.30 -19.83 43.22
C VAL A 636 40.62 -18.54 42.77
N ALA A 637 41.39 -17.46 42.61
CA ALA A 637 40.92 -16.15 42.17
C ALA A 637 40.49 -16.10 40.69
N ALA A 638 40.99 -17.00 39.84
CA ALA A 638 40.70 -17.05 38.40
C ALA A 638 39.23 -17.41 38.09
N TYR A 639 38.69 -16.86 37.00
CA TYR A 639 37.33 -17.18 36.51
C TYR A 639 37.36 -18.28 35.46
N GLU A 640 36.30 -19.08 35.41
CA GLU A 640 36.08 -20.05 34.33
C GLU A 640 35.62 -19.33 33.05
N TRP A 641 35.96 -19.89 31.88
CA TRP A 641 35.72 -19.23 30.59
C TRP A 641 34.23 -18.98 30.29
N TRP A 642 33.35 -19.93 30.65
CA TRP A 642 31.91 -19.84 30.38
C TRP A 642 31.23 -18.69 31.14
N GLU A 643 31.75 -18.31 32.31
CA GLU A 643 31.23 -17.19 33.09
C GLU A 643 31.33 -15.86 32.33
N GLY A 644 32.46 -15.70 31.60
CA GLY A 644 32.70 -14.57 30.72
C GLY A 644 31.82 -14.60 29.47
N SER A 645 31.58 -15.79 28.90
CA SER A 645 30.69 -15.95 27.74
C SER A 645 29.25 -15.53 28.05
N ILE A 646 28.70 -15.97 29.19
CA ILE A 646 27.34 -15.56 29.64
C ILE A 646 27.28 -14.05 29.83
N HIS A 647 28.30 -13.46 30.47
CA HIS A 647 28.37 -12.00 30.63
C HIS A 647 28.40 -11.27 29.29
N SER A 648 29.16 -11.77 28.31
CA SER A 648 29.24 -11.18 26.97
C SER A 648 27.87 -11.20 26.26
N ILE A 649 27.15 -12.32 26.30
CA ILE A 649 25.81 -12.45 25.71
C ILE A 649 24.82 -11.49 26.38
N LEU A 650 24.79 -11.49 27.72
CA LEU A 650 23.91 -10.61 28.49
C LEU A 650 24.26 -9.13 28.27
N SER A 651 25.54 -8.78 28.06
CA SER A 651 25.95 -7.39 27.86
C SER A 651 25.33 -6.75 26.61
N VAL A 652 25.02 -7.57 25.60
CA VAL A 652 24.36 -7.15 24.36
C VAL A 652 22.83 -7.18 24.49
N LEU A 653 22.27 -8.24 25.09
CA LEU A 653 20.82 -8.42 25.17
C LEU A 653 20.15 -7.62 26.30
N ALA A 654 20.79 -7.56 27.47
CA ALA A 654 20.25 -6.93 28.68
C ALA A 654 21.39 -6.51 29.62
N TYR A 655 22.01 -5.36 29.32
CA TYR A 655 23.15 -4.83 30.08
C TYR A 655 22.95 -4.79 31.62
N PRO A 656 21.78 -4.40 32.16
CA PRO A 656 21.56 -4.42 33.60
C PRO A 656 21.68 -5.83 34.21
N CYS A 657 21.16 -6.85 33.50
CA CYS A 657 21.29 -8.25 33.91
C CYS A 657 22.73 -8.74 33.83
N ALA A 658 23.49 -8.29 32.82
CA ALA A 658 24.92 -8.59 32.69
C ALA A 658 25.73 -8.08 33.88
N TRP A 659 25.40 -6.88 34.37
CA TRP A 659 26.03 -6.32 35.56
C TRP A 659 25.68 -7.11 36.82
N SER A 660 24.39 -7.44 37.03
CA SER A 660 23.96 -8.27 38.17
C SER A 660 24.63 -9.64 38.18
N TRP A 661 24.76 -10.28 37.00
CA TRP A 661 25.49 -11.54 36.83
C TRP A 661 26.96 -11.40 37.26
N LYS A 662 27.65 -10.38 36.77
CA LYS A 662 29.05 -10.09 37.12
C LYS A 662 29.22 -9.91 38.63
N GLN A 663 28.34 -9.13 39.27
CA GLN A 663 28.43 -8.88 40.71
C GLN A 663 28.12 -10.12 41.55
N TRP A 664 27.20 -10.97 41.10
CA TRP A 664 26.92 -12.26 41.76
C TRP A 664 28.13 -13.21 41.70
N ARG A 665 28.80 -13.32 40.54
CA ARG A 665 30.03 -14.13 40.41
C ARG A 665 31.16 -13.61 41.29
N ARG A 666 31.35 -12.29 41.36
CA ARG A 666 32.34 -11.66 42.25
C ARG A 666 32.10 -12.00 43.73
N ARG A 667 30.85 -11.98 44.18
CA ARG A 667 30.47 -12.38 45.56
C ARG A 667 30.83 -13.83 45.85
N LYS A 668 30.50 -14.73 44.92
CA LYS A 668 30.86 -16.15 45.07
C LYS A 668 32.37 -16.34 45.15
N LYS A 669 33.13 -15.56 44.39
CA LYS A 669 34.60 -15.64 44.32
C LYS A 669 35.28 -15.19 45.62
N ILE A 670 34.87 -14.06 46.21
CA ILE A 670 35.43 -13.62 47.50
C ILE A 670 35.12 -14.60 48.63
N HIS A 671 33.90 -15.17 48.67
CA HIS A 671 33.56 -16.18 49.67
C HIS A 671 34.46 -17.40 49.55
N ARG A 672 34.76 -17.85 48.33
CA ARG A 672 35.68 -18.97 48.10
C ARG A 672 37.11 -18.64 48.54
N LEU A 673 37.60 -17.42 48.29
CA LEU A 673 38.92 -16.98 48.76
C LEU A 673 39.00 -16.92 50.30
N GLN A 674 37.93 -16.46 50.96
CA GLN A 674 37.86 -16.44 52.42
C GLN A 674 37.83 -17.85 53.02
N GLU A 675 37.07 -18.76 52.42
CA GLU A 675 37.00 -20.17 52.83
C GLU A 675 38.36 -20.87 52.64
N TYR A 676 39.03 -20.62 51.50
CA TYR A 676 40.36 -21.13 51.20
C TYR A 676 41.36 -20.76 52.29
N VAL A 677 41.50 -19.47 52.60
CA VAL A 677 42.48 -18.98 53.59
C VAL A 677 42.11 -19.35 55.02
N LYS A 678 40.81 -19.45 55.36
CA LYS A 678 40.38 -19.75 56.73
C LYS A 678 40.44 -21.24 57.08
N SER A 679 40.22 -22.12 56.11
CA SER A 679 39.96 -23.54 56.38
C SER A 679 40.70 -24.55 55.51
N GLU A 680 41.10 -24.20 54.28
CA GLU A 680 41.76 -25.15 53.36
C GLU A 680 43.29 -25.01 53.39
N TYR A 681 43.83 -23.81 53.66
CA TYR A 681 45.28 -23.55 53.65
C TYR A 681 45.91 -23.57 55.06
N ASP A 682 46.98 -24.35 55.23
CA ASP A 682 47.65 -24.58 56.53
C ASP A 682 48.55 -23.43 57.04
N HIS A 683 48.47 -22.23 56.44
CA HIS A 683 49.31 -21.07 56.76
C HIS A 683 50.83 -21.37 56.77
N SER A 684 51.28 -22.39 56.03
CA SER A 684 52.66 -22.92 56.05
C SER A 684 53.72 -21.89 55.66
N CYS A 685 53.33 -20.83 54.95
CA CYS A 685 54.19 -19.70 54.61
C CYS A 685 54.64 -18.86 55.82
N LEU A 686 53.93 -18.88 56.95
CA LEU A 686 54.29 -18.11 58.14
C LEU A 686 55.39 -18.80 58.97
N ARG A 687 56.35 -18.02 59.48
CA ARG A 687 57.44 -18.53 60.34
C ARG A 687 56.96 -18.89 61.74
N SER A 688 56.07 -18.11 62.35
CA SER A 688 55.51 -18.42 63.68
C SER A 688 54.76 -19.76 63.70
N CYS A 689 55.04 -20.59 64.71
CA CYS A 689 54.33 -21.84 64.94
C CYS A 689 52.91 -21.59 65.46
N ARG A 690 52.72 -20.59 66.32
CA ARG A 690 51.42 -20.25 66.90
C ARG A 690 50.42 -19.71 65.88
N SER A 691 50.86 -18.86 64.95
CA SER A 691 49.97 -18.34 63.90
C SER A 691 49.47 -19.42 62.94
N ARG A 692 50.32 -20.44 62.67
CA ARG A 692 49.98 -21.65 61.91
C ARG A 692 48.96 -22.53 62.63
N ALA A 693 49.24 -22.89 63.89
CA ALA A 693 48.37 -23.80 64.64
C ALA A 693 46.97 -23.25 64.93
N LEU A 694 46.83 -21.92 65.05
CA LEU A 694 45.55 -21.28 65.36
C LEU A 694 44.74 -20.84 64.13
N TYR A 695 45.27 -21.01 62.91
CA TYR A 695 44.65 -20.47 61.68
C TYR A 695 44.25 -18.98 61.81
N LYS A 696 45.11 -18.19 62.48
CA LYS A 696 44.86 -16.76 62.79
C LYS A 696 45.85 -15.80 62.14
N GLY A 697 46.83 -16.30 61.38
CA GLY A 697 47.91 -15.50 60.83
C GLY A 697 47.58 -14.74 59.53
N LEU A 698 46.56 -15.17 58.78
CA LEU A 698 46.11 -14.52 57.54
C LEU A 698 44.59 -14.32 57.58
N LYS A 699 44.11 -13.15 57.13
CA LYS A 699 42.69 -12.91 56.87
C LYS A 699 42.50 -12.23 55.52
N VAL A 700 41.48 -12.64 54.77
CA VAL A 700 41.12 -12.03 53.48
C VAL A 700 39.94 -11.09 53.66
N GLY A 701 40.12 -9.84 53.25
CA GLY A 701 39.08 -8.81 53.20
C GLY A 701 38.84 -8.32 51.79
N SER A 702 37.72 -7.64 51.59
CA SER A 702 37.38 -6.99 50.32
C SER A 702 36.56 -5.75 50.55
N THR A 703 36.66 -4.81 49.62
CA THR A 703 35.77 -3.64 49.59
C THR A 703 34.32 -4.05 49.26
N PRO A 704 33.29 -3.33 49.72
CA PRO A 704 31.88 -3.72 49.54
C PRO A 704 31.40 -3.80 48.08
N ASP A 705 32.08 -3.10 47.16
CA ASP A 705 31.85 -3.15 45.72
C ASP A 705 32.57 -4.33 45.03
N LEU A 706 33.42 -5.06 45.75
CA LEU A 706 34.18 -6.23 45.29
C LEU A 706 35.13 -5.93 44.13
N MET A 707 35.66 -4.71 44.08
CA MET A 707 36.65 -4.31 43.08
C MET A 707 38.08 -4.51 43.60
N VAL A 708 38.28 -4.29 44.90
CA VAL A 708 39.57 -4.46 45.58
C VAL A 708 39.44 -5.54 46.66
N ALA A 709 40.39 -6.47 46.67
CA ALA A 709 40.57 -7.45 47.74
C ALA A 709 41.95 -7.27 48.36
N TYR A 710 42.11 -7.69 49.61
CA TYR A 710 43.38 -7.63 50.33
C TYR A 710 43.54 -8.80 51.31
N ILE A 711 44.78 -9.09 51.67
CA ILE A 711 45.17 -10.06 52.68
C ILE A 711 45.88 -9.31 53.82
N ASP A 712 45.35 -9.46 55.03
CA ASP A 712 45.95 -8.94 56.26
C ASP A 712 46.77 -10.03 56.95
N PHE A 713 48.02 -9.69 57.29
CA PHE A 713 48.96 -10.54 58.02
C PHE A 713 48.95 -10.17 59.51
N PHE A 714 48.83 -11.17 60.39
CA PHE A 714 48.84 -10.99 61.84
C PHE A 714 49.99 -11.76 62.50
N LEU A 715 50.66 -11.11 63.46
CA LEU A 715 51.75 -11.68 64.25
C LEU A 715 51.20 -12.59 65.35
N GLY A 716 51.72 -13.81 65.44
CA GLY A 716 51.29 -14.83 66.41
C GLY A 716 51.77 -14.60 67.86
N GLY A 717 52.60 -13.59 68.11
CA GLY A 717 53.16 -13.26 69.43
C GLY A 717 54.50 -13.94 69.75
N ASP A 718 54.84 -15.06 69.10
CA ASP A 718 56.13 -15.75 69.25
C ASP A 718 57.31 -14.92 68.68
N GLU A 719 57.00 -14.00 67.77
CA GLU A 719 57.98 -13.17 67.03
C GLU A 719 58.36 -11.88 67.80
N LYS A 720 58.05 -11.77 69.10
CA LYS A 720 58.42 -10.63 69.96
C LYS A 720 59.94 -10.53 70.17
N ARG A 721 60.68 -10.11 69.14
CA ARG A 721 61.95 -9.38 69.30
C ARG A 721 61.61 -7.89 69.38
N LEU A 722 62.10 -7.23 70.45
CA LEU A 722 61.86 -5.81 70.75
C LEU A 722 62.22 -4.88 69.57
N ASP A 723 63.07 -5.31 68.63
CA ASP A 723 63.44 -4.56 67.42
C ASP A 723 62.37 -4.55 66.31
N VAL A 724 61.53 -5.59 66.22
CA VAL A 724 60.40 -5.65 65.25
C VAL A 724 59.19 -4.87 65.77
N THR A 725 59.10 -4.68 67.10
CA THR A 725 58.09 -3.82 67.75
C THR A 725 58.51 -2.35 67.88
N SER A 726 59.50 -1.88 67.10
CA SER A 726 59.91 -0.47 67.10
C SER A 726 59.18 0.36 66.02
N THR A 727 58.23 1.16 66.51
CA THR A 727 57.62 2.36 65.91
C THR A 727 56.75 2.19 64.66
N ILE A 728 55.46 2.48 64.83
CA ILE A 728 54.47 2.68 63.75
C ILE A 728 54.95 3.71 62.71
N GLN A 729 55.89 4.59 63.06
CA GLN A 729 56.60 5.47 62.12
C GLN A 729 57.31 4.72 60.98
N LYS A 730 57.82 3.49 61.19
CA LYS A 730 58.41 2.66 60.10
C LYS A 730 57.37 2.08 59.14
N ARG A 731 56.06 2.16 59.47
CA ARG A 731 54.96 1.69 58.64
C ARG A 731 54.46 2.74 57.64
N PHE A 732 54.93 3.98 57.76
CA PHE A 732 54.67 5.05 56.80
C PHE A 732 55.81 5.15 55.78
N PRO A 733 55.51 5.45 54.50
CA PRO A 733 54.19 5.80 53.97
C PRO A 733 53.26 4.58 53.75
N MET A 734 51.96 4.76 54.02
CA MET A 734 50.93 3.75 53.79
C MET A 734 50.18 4.05 52.48
N CYS A 735 50.03 3.03 51.62
CA CYS A 735 49.25 3.14 50.40
C CYS A 735 47.83 2.58 50.61
N LEU A 736 46.82 3.41 50.40
CA LEU A 736 45.40 3.02 50.50
C LEU A 736 44.76 3.12 49.13
N ILE A 737 44.29 1.99 48.62
CA ILE A 737 43.72 1.89 47.28
C ILE A 737 42.23 2.24 47.32
N PHE A 738 41.77 3.01 46.33
CA PHE A 738 40.34 3.28 46.16
C PHE A 738 39.62 2.03 45.67
N GLY A 739 38.47 1.76 46.27
CA GLY A 739 37.46 0.89 45.67
C GLY A 739 36.83 1.60 44.46
N GLY A 740 36.19 0.82 43.60
CA GLY A 740 35.53 1.30 42.39
C GLY A 740 36.44 1.35 41.18
N ASP A 741 35.81 1.36 40.00
CA ASP A 741 36.46 1.64 38.71
C ASP A 741 36.12 3.03 38.17
N GLY A 742 35.27 3.80 38.86
CA GLY A 742 34.79 5.10 38.37
C GLY A 742 33.68 4.96 37.32
N SER A 743 33.05 3.79 37.23
CA SER A 743 31.80 3.60 36.48
C SER A 743 30.60 4.16 37.25
N TYR A 744 29.47 4.31 36.55
CA TYR A 744 28.23 4.76 37.19
C TYR A 744 27.76 3.80 38.30
N MET A 745 28.00 2.48 38.16
CA MET A 745 27.60 1.48 39.18
C MET A 745 28.56 1.41 40.37
N SER A 746 29.87 1.56 40.14
CA SER A 746 30.93 1.50 41.16
C SER A 746 31.82 2.75 41.10
N PRO A 747 31.36 3.88 41.65
CA PRO A 747 32.18 5.10 41.74
C PRO A 747 33.42 4.87 42.60
N TYR A 748 34.44 5.71 42.42
CA TYR A 748 35.61 5.68 43.29
C TYR A 748 35.23 6.05 44.73
N TYR A 749 35.77 5.33 45.70
CA TYR A 749 35.68 5.66 47.11
C TYR A 749 36.84 5.04 47.90
N LEU A 750 37.21 5.67 49.00
CA LEU A 750 38.14 5.17 50.00
C LEU A 750 37.35 4.38 51.06
N HIS A 751 37.69 3.10 51.20
CA HIS A 751 37.13 2.24 52.24
C HIS A 751 38.01 2.31 53.50
N SER A 752 37.42 2.73 54.62
CA SER A 752 38.09 2.74 55.93
C SER A 752 37.50 1.64 56.80
N ASP A 753 38.25 0.55 56.97
CA ASP A 753 37.91 -0.52 57.91
C ASP A 753 38.13 -0.06 59.35
N THR A 754 37.49 -0.75 60.31
CA THR A 754 37.71 -0.52 61.75
C THR A 754 39.20 -0.65 62.12
N LEU A 755 39.92 -1.59 61.49
CA LEU A 755 41.36 -1.75 61.65
C LEU A 755 42.13 -0.50 61.20
N LEU A 756 41.82 0.02 60.01
CA LEU A 756 42.49 1.21 59.47
C LEU A 756 42.16 2.46 60.29
N SER A 757 40.88 2.65 60.66
CA SER A 757 40.45 3.77 61.49
C SER A 757 41.08 3.74 62.88
N ASN A 758 41.27 2.56 63.47
CA ASN A 758 41.97 2.42 64.75
C ASN A 758 43.48 2.65 64.63
N LEU A 759 44.10 2.24 63.52
CA LEU A 759 45.52 2.50 63.25
C LEU A 759 45.81 4.00 63.06
N LEU A 760 44.97 4.69 62.29
CA LEU A 760 45.10 6.14 62.07
C LEU A 760 44.61 6.96 63.27
N GLY A 761 43.69 6.38 64.07
CA GLY A 761 43.20 6.90 65.35
C GLY A 761 44.28 7.26 66.36
N GLN A 762 45.49 6.74 66.18
CA GLN A 762 46.65 7.02 67.04
C GLN A 762 47.35 8.35 66.69
N TYR A 763 47.12 8.91 65.49
CA TYR A 763 47.68 10.19 65.03
C TYR A 763 46.61 11.27 64.83
N VAL A 764 45.44 10.89 64.33
CA VAL A 764 44.31 11.79 64.07
C VAL A 764 43.07 11.21 64.76
N SER A 765 42.23 12.04 65.37
CA SER A 765 41.01 11.53 66.02
C SER A 765 40.13 10.79 65.00
N THR A 766 39.48 9.70 65.44
CA THR A 766 38.63 8.87 64.57
C THR A 766 37.49 9.68 63.93
N ALA A 767 36.98 10.72 64.61
CA ALA A 767 35.98 11.64 64.07
C ALA A 767 36.52 12.47 62.89
N ILE A 768 37.72 13.05 63.02
CA ILE A 768 38.35 13.85 61.95
C ILE A 768 38.67 12.96 60.75
N TRP A 769 39.20 11.76 60.98
CA TRP A 769 39.50 10.81 59.91
C TRP A 769 38.23 10.37 59.17
N ASN A 770 37.19 9.96 59.90
CA ASN A 770 35.93 9.53 59.29
C ASN A 770 35.25 10.67 58.52
N ARG A 771 35.33 11.91 59.03
CA ARG A 771 34.82 13.11 58.34
C ARG A 771 35.59 13.40 57.05
N LEU A 772 36.92 13.29 57.07
CA LEU A 772 37.76 13.41 55.89
C LEU A 772 37.43 12.35 54.84
N VAL A 773 37.31 11.09 55.25
CA VAL A 773 36.92 9.98 54.37
C VAL A 773 35.55 10.24 53.75
N ALA A 774 34.57 10.72 54.52
CA ALA A 774 33.24 11.07 54.01
C ALA A 774 33.29 12.20 52.98
N GLY A 775 34.07 13.26 53.24
CA GLY A 775 34.26 14.37 52.30
C GLY A 775 34.99 13.95 51.02
N LEU A 776 36.05 13.15 51.16
CA LEU A 776 36.81 12.61 50.02
C LEU A 776 35.93 11.71 49.16
N ASN A 777 35.14 10.82 49.77
CA ASN A 777 34.21 9.94 49.06
C ASN A 777 33.10 10.71 48.34
N ALA A 778 32.64 11.83 48.90
CA ALA A 778 31.68 12.71 48.23
C ALA A 778 32.27 13.33 46.95
N GLN A 779 33.54 13.72 46.94
CA GLN A 779 34.22 14.24 45.76
C GLN A 779 34.58 13.13 44.76
N LEU A 780 35.17 12.02 45.23
CA LEU A 780 35.57 10.87 44.40
C LEU A 780 34.40 10.27 43.62
N ARG A 781 33.18 10.33 44.17
CA ARG A 781 31.98 9.87 43.48
C ARG A 781 31.75 10.53 42.11
N THR A 782 32.16 11.79 41.96
CA THR A 782 31.97 12.56 40.72
C THR A 782 33.04 12.26 39.66
N VAL A 783 34.12 11.56 40.04
CA VAL A 783 35.22 11.18 39.16
C VAL A 783 34.80 10.08 38.21
N ARG A 784 35.06 10.26 36.91
CA ARG A 784 34.73 9.28 35.87
C ARG A 784 36.00 8.76 35.21
N GLN A 785 36.05 7.45 34.97
CA GLN A 785 37.20 6.83 34.30
C GLN A 785 37.41 7.38 32.87
N GLY A 786 36.33 7.51 32.09
CA GLY A 786 36.38 8.01 30.71
C GLY A 786 36.72 9.49 30.54
N ASN A 787 36.66 10.28 31.62
CA ASN A 787 37.01 11.71 31.65
C ASN A 787 37.93 12.04 32.85
N ILE A 788 38.82 11.10 33.22
CA ILE A 788 39.59 11.21 34.46
C ILE A 788 40.45 12.49 34.53
N ARG A 789 40.97 12.94 33.38
CA ARG A 789 41.82 14.14 33.28
C ARG A 789 41.12 15.42 33.73
N SER A 790 39.81 15.56 33.50
CA SER A 790 39.05 16.75 33.91
C SER A 790 38.39 16.56 35.27
N THR A 791 37.94 15.35 35.61
CA THR A 791 37.17 15.12 36.84
C THR A 791 38.05 14.91 38.09
N LEU A 792 39.33 14.54 37.93
CA LEU A 792 40.24 14.33 39.07
C LEU A 792 40.82 15.64 39.63
N GLY A 793 40.92 16.68 38.79
CA GLY A 793 41.42 18.01 39.19
C GLY A 793 40.70 18.60 40.42
N PRO A 794 39.35 18.63 40.45
CA PRO A 794 38.59 19.07 41.62
C PRO A 794 38.93 18.31 42.90
N VAL A 795 39.21 17.00 42.82
CA VAL A 795 39.58 16.19 43.98
C VAL A 795 40.96 16.59 44.50
N VAL A 796 41.95 16.77 43.61
CA VAL A 796 43.29 17.23 43.99
C VAL A 796 43.22 18.62 44.64
N SER A 797 42.44 19.53 44.08
CA SER A 797 42.23 20.87 44.68
C SER A 797 41.54 20.80 46.04
N TRP A 798 40.59 19.86 46.23
CA TRP A 798 39.89 19.68 47.51
C TRP A 798 40.81 19.09 48.58
N ILE A 799 41.66 18.11 48.23
CA ILE A 799 42.66 17.55 49.15
C ILE A 799 43.61 18.65 49.63
N ASN A 800 44.09 19.51 48.73
CA ASN A 800 45.02 20.60 49.07
C ASN A 800 44.37 21.73 49.86
N SER A 801 43.10 22.06 49.61
CA SER A 801 42.41 23.20 50.26
C SER A 801 41.66 22.83 51.55
N HIS A 802 41.03 21.65 51.61
CA HIS A 802 40.17 21.25 52.74
C HIS A 802 40.80 20.17 53.63
N GLY A 803 41.51 19.20 53.02
CA GLY A 803 42.06 18.02 53.71
C GLY A 803 43.39 18.28 54.40
N ASN A 804 44.44 18.54 53.62
CA ASN A 804 45.82 18.69 54.10
C ASN A 804 45.99 19.80 55.17
N PRO A 805 45.34 20.98 55.09
CA PRO A 805 45.51 22.02 56.11
C PRO A 805 45.08 21.63 57.53
N GLN A 806 44.13 20.68 57.68
CA GLN A 806 43.73 20.15 59.00
C GLN A 806 44.60 18.96 59.43
N LEU A 807 45.04 18.14 58.48
CA LEU A 807 45.88 16.97 58.76
C LEU A 807 47.32 17.36 59.12
N GLU A 808 47.86 18.42 58.51
CA GLU A 808 49.21 18.92 58.79
C GLU A 808 49.35 19.41 60.24
N ARG A 809 48.26 19.89 60.87
CA ARG A 809 48.22 20.22 62.31
C ARG A 809 48.51 19.00 63.20
N HIS A 810 48.31 17.80 62.69
CA HIS A 810 48.54 16.52 63.36
C HIS A 810 49.78 15.78 62.80
N GLY A 811 50.59 16.42 61.94
CA GLY A 811 51.80 15.83 61.37
C GLY A 811 51.57 14.77 60.29
N VAL A 812 50.35 14.68 59.74
CA VAL A 812 49.96 13.72 58.69
C VAL A 812 49.70 14.48 57.39
N ARG A 813 50.17 13.95 56.25
CA ARG A 813 49.88 14.50 54.92
C ARG A 813 49.38 13.42 53.98
N VAL A 814 48.38 13.76 53.18
CA VAL A 814 47.73 12.84 52.23
C VAL A 814 47.95 13.36 50.81
N GLU A 815 48.48 12.49 49.96
CA GLU A 815 48.66 12.78 48.54
C GLU A 815 47.98 11.72 47.68
N LEU A 816 47.43 12.16 46.55
CA LEU A 816 46.81 11.27 45.59
C LEU A 816 47.88 10.55 44.78
N GLY A 817 47.72 9.26 44.55
CA GLY A 817 48.67 8.46 43.76
C GLY A 817 47.97 7.47 42.84
N TRP A 818 48.72 6.98 41.85
CA TRP A 818 48.39 5.77 41.12
C TRP A 818 49.36 4.65 41.51
N PHE A 819 48.85 3.44 41.61
CA PHE A 819 49.57 2.26 42.05
C PHE A 819 49.43 1.14 41.02
N GLN A 820 50.55 0.43 40.81
CA GLN A 820 50.71 -0.84 40.10
C GLN A 820 50.07 -0.89 38.69
N ALA A 821 50.91 -0.73 37.66
CA ALA A 821 50.50 -0.95 36.27
C ALA A 821 50.59 -2.45 35.93
N THR A 822 49.45 -3.11 35.69
CA THR A 822 49.45 -4.48 35.16
C THR A 822 49.82 -4.49 33.67
N ALA A 823 50.15 -5.67 33.12
CA ALA A 823 50.52 -5.83 31.70
C ALA A 823 49.42 -5.36 30.72
N SER A 824 48.18 -5.22 31.20
CA SER A 824 47.01 -4.71 30.44
C SER A 824 46.92 -3.17 30.40
N CYS A 825 47.93 -2.48 30.94
CA CYS A 825 47.97 -1.01 31.08
C CYS A 825 46.85 -0.45 32.02
N TYR A 826 46.37 -1.25 32.98
CA TYR A 826 45.46 -0.82 34.07
C TYR A 826 46.26 -0.31 35.28
N TYR A 827 45.81 0.78 35.89
CA TYR A 827 46.37 1.34 37.12
C TYR A 827 45.26 1.53 38.16
N GLN A 828 45.58 1.35 39.43
CA GLN A 828 44.67 1.60 40.54
C GLN A 828 44.95 2.99 41.13
N LEU A 829 43.88 3.73 41.45
CA LEU A 829 44.00 5.02 42.14
C LEU A 829 43.96 4.81 43.65
N GLY A 830 44.59 5.70 44.40
CA GLY A 830 44.46 5.71 45.84
C GLY A 830 45.16 6.91 46.47
N ILE A 831 45.35 6.85 47.78
CA ILE A 831 46.10 7.85 48.54
C ILE A 831 47.34 7.26 49.19
N VAL A 832 48.39 8.08 49.23
CA VAL A 832 49.59 7.85 50.05
C VAL A 832 49.42 8.68 51.30
N VAL A 833 49.41 8.02 52.46
CA VAL A 833 49.43 8.68 53.77
C VAL A 833 50.87 8.64 54.27
N ALA A 834 51.45 9.80 54.54
CA ALA A 834 52.79 9.93 55.08
C ALA A 834 52.79 10.73 56.40
N VAL A 835 53.69 10.35 57.30
CA VAL A 835 53.92 11.00 58.60
C VAL A 835 55.36 11.49 58.62
N ASN A 836 55.58 12.76 58.98
CA ASN A 836 56.84 13.54 58.89
C ASN A 836 57.29 14.05 57.51
N GLU A 837 57.86 15.26 57.49
CA GLU A 837 58.36 15.98 56.31
C GLU A 837 59.57 15.33 55.59
N HIS A 838 60.29 14.41 56.23
CA HIS A 838 61.52 13.84 55.67
C HIS A 838 61.30 12.99 54.41
N PHE A 839 60.11 12.39 54.26
CA PHE A 839 59.77 11.59 53.08
C PHE A 839 59.75 12.43 51.80
N TYR A 840 59.14 13.61 51.85
CA TYR A 840 58.94 14.49 50.68
C TYR A 840 60.22 15.24 50.26
N LYS A 841 61.12 15.56 51.20
CA LYS A 841 62.41 16.19 50.89
C LYS A 841 63.32 15.30 50.03
N SER A 842 63.21 13.97 50.12
CA SER A 842 63.96 13.04 49.26
C SER A 842 63.39 12.90 47.84
N LEU A 843 62.08 13.15 47.65
CA LEU A 843 61.37 12.90 46.39
C LEU A 843 61.47 14.08 45.40
N HIS A 844 61.62 15.30 45.92
CA HIS A 844 61.70 16.55 45.14
C HIS A 844 63.09 16.84 44.56
N HIS A 845 64.17 16.18 44.99
CA HIS A 845 65.54 16.51 44.58
C HIS A 845 65.98 15.95 43.20
N HIS A 846 65.07 15.38 42.41
CA HIS A 846 65.40 14.69 41.14
C HIS A 846 64.58 15.15 39.91
N GLU A 847 63.88 16.28 39.95
CA GLU A 847 63.06 16.77 38.81
C GLU A 847 63.77 17.74 37.83
N HIS A 848 65.07 18.02 38.01
CA HIS A 848 65.78 19.02 37.19
C HIS A 848 66.64 18.45 36.03
N VAL A 849 66.18 17.44 35.28
CA VAL A 849 66.80 17.12 33.97
C VAL A 849 65.78 16.48 33.00
N SER A 850 65.06 17.27 32.20
CA SER A 850 64.66 16.90 30.83
C SER A 850 63.96 18.07 30.10
N GLU A 851 64.73 19.08 29.67
CA GLU A 851 64.24 20.15 28.78
C GLU A 851 64.77 20.01 27.33
N PHE A 852 65.43 18.89 27.02
CA PHE A 852 65.94 18.59 25.68
C PHE A 852 65.30 17.31 25.16
N ILE A 853 64.20 17.42 24.42
CA ILE A 853 63.78 16.62 23.24
C ILE A 853 62.35 17.10 22.94
N ASP A 854 62.22 18.25 22.26
CA ASP A 854 60.94 18.64 21.65
C ASP A 854 61.22 19.38 20.34
N ARG A 855 61.79 18.64 19.37
CA ARG A 855 62.03 19.14 18.01
C ARG A 855 62.19 18.01 16.99
N SER A 856 61.22 17.09 16.92
CA SER A 856 60.98 16.30 15.69
C SER A 856 59.68 15.51 15.79
N ARG A 857 58.60 16.05 15.19
CA ARG A 857 57.56 15.34 14.41
C ARG A 857 56.35 16.25 14.20
N LYS A 858 56.44 17.12 13.19
CA LYS A 858 55.27 17.50 12.38
C LYS A 858 55.31 16.64 11.10
N ASN A 859 54.13 16.19 10.70
CA ASN A 859 53.77 15.57 9.42
C ASN A 859 54.05 14.07 9.26
N ILE A 860 52.99 13.27 9.38
CA ILE A 860 52.46 12.38 8.32
C ILE A 860 51.03 11.98 8.74
N GLY A 861 50.07 12.34 7.88
CA GLY A 861 48.70 11.87 7.97
C GLY A 861 48.56 10.51 7.30
N SER A 862 47.92 9.58 8.00
CA SER A 862 47.14 8.42 7.55
C SER A 862 47.19 7.35 8.65
N LYS A 863 46.05 7.02 9.25
CA LYS A 863 45.92 5.82 10.09
C LYS A 863 44.73 5.02 9.63
N GLN A 864 45.06 4.11 8.72
CA GLN A 864 44.34 2.89 8.46
C GLN A 864 44.39 2.01 9.72
N LEU A 865 43.26 1.40 10.01
CA LEU A 865 43.02 0.47 11.10
C LEU A 865 43.92 -0.76 10.93
N ASN A 866 44.94 -0.92 11.77
CA ASN A 866 45.57 -2.21 12.04
C ASN A 866 45.94 -2.27 13.52
N GLN A 867 45.36 -3.27 14.15
CA GLN A 867 45.38 -3.60 15.56
C GLN A 867 46.39 -4.73 15.71
N ASP A 868 47.50 -4.45 16.38
CA ASP A 868 48.40 -5.38 17.10
C ASP A 868 49.80 -4.76 17.21
N GLN A 869 50.02 -3.97 18.27
CA GLN A 869 51.36 -3.62 18.73
C GLN A 869 51.34 -3.35 20.25
N PRO A 870 52.30 -3.89 21.05
CA PRO A 870 52.28 -3.79 22.51
C PRO A 870 52.53 -2.37 23.01
N CYS A 871 51.88 -1.97 24.12
CA CYS A 871 52.06 -0.71 24.86
C CYS A 871 53.56 -0.35 25.05
N THR A 872 54.14 0.54 24.23
CA THR A 872 55.42 1.22 24.50
C THR A 872 55.24 2.73 24.50
N SER A 873 54.74 3.28 25.61
CA SER A 873 54.81 4.72 25.92
C SER A 873 54.78 4.96 27.44
N TYR A 874 55.77 4.43 28.17
CA TYR A 874 55.93 4.73 29.60
C TYR A 874 56.86 5.95 29.77
N ALA A 875 56.29 7.16 29.79
CA ALA A 875 56.97 8.39 30.20
C ALA A 875 56.29 9.05 31.42
N VAL A 876 55.75 8.23 32.33
CA VAL A 876 55.46 8.67 33.71
C VAL A 876 56.58 8.07 34.56
N SER A 877 57.36 8.92 35.25
CA SER A 877 58.55 8.49 35.99
C SER A 877 58.19 7.32 36.91
N ARG A 878 58.71 6.13 36.64
CA ARG A 878 58.67 5.00 37.58
C ARG A 878 59.50 5.42 38.80
N LYS A 879 58.86 5.93 39.84
CA LYS A 879 59.51 6.13 41.15
C LYS A 879 59.04 4.99 42.06
N ARG A 880 59.97 4.21 42.58
CA ARG A 880 59.67 3.15 43.55
C ARG A 880 59.36 3.86 44.88
N LEU A 881 58.08 3.98 45.24
CA LEU A 881 57.68 4.75 46.42
C LEU A 881 58.03 4.03 47.73
N THR A 882 57.93 2.69 47.77
CA THR A 882 58.35 1.82 48.88
C THR A 882 58.55 0.37 48.40
N GLY A 883 59.32 -0.41 49.16
CA GLY A 883 59.67 -1.83 48.96
C GLY A 883 58.76 -2.68 48.07
N GLY A 884 59.06 -2.67 46.77
CA GLY A 884 58.39 -3.50 45.76
C GLY A 884 57.15 -2.91 45.07
N VAL A 885 56.58 -1.79 45.51
CA VAL A 885 55.37 -1.19 44.91
C VAL A 885 55.73 -0.18 43.82
N ASN A 886 55.36 -0.48 42.58
CA ASN A 886 55.47 0.45 41.45
C ASN A 886 54.30 1.45 41.50
N GLY A 887 54.55 2.77 41.49
CA GLY A 887 53.50 3.79 41.48
C GLY A 887 54.03 5.20 41.22
N GLY A 888 53.14 6.19 41.24
CA GLY A 888 53.50 7.61 41.09
C GLY A 888 52.48 8.52 41.77
N ILE A 889 52.94 9.70 42.20
CA ILE A 889 52.10 10.74 42.84
C ILE A 889 51.41 11.58 41.76
N ILE A 890 50.15 11.95 42.01
CA ILE A 890 49.30 12.73 41.10
C ILE A 890 49.13 14.15 41.65
N ASN A 891 49.85 15.09 41.03
CA ASN A 891 49.73 16.53 41.19
C ASN A 891 49.01 17.18 40.00
N GLU A 892 48.55 18.43 40.14
CA GLU A 892 47.80 19.17 39.11
C GLU A 892 48.47 19.17 37.72
N GLY A 893 49.80 19.20 37.65
CA GLY A 893 50.56 19.08 36.40
C GLY A 893 50.56 17.66 35.79
N THR A 894 50.62 16.63 36.63
CA THR A 894 50.70 15.21 36.22
C THR A 894 49.34 14.58 35.91
N VAL A 895 48.21 15.19 36.33
CA VAL A 895 46.86 14.70 35.98
C VAL A 895 46.65 14.65 34.46
N LYS A 896 47.28 15.56 33.70
CA LYS A 896 47.17 15.64 32.24
C LYS A 896 47.88 14.49 31.50
N SER A 897 48.87 13.85 32.14
CA SER A 897 49.64 12.75 31.55
C SER A 897 49.07 11.36 31.81
N LEU A 898 47.94 11.24 32.53
CA LEU A 898 47.25 9.96 32.75
C LEU A 898 46.59 9.45 31.44
N ASP A 899 46.82 8.18 31.12
CA ASP A 899 46.21 7.52 29.96
C ASP A 899 44.73 7.19 30.22
N CYS A 900 43.88 7.52 29.25
CA CYS A 900 42.44 7.29 29.32
C CYS A 900 41.96 6.60 28.04
N LYS A 901 41.41 5.38 28.16
CA LYS A 901 40.73 4.69 27.06
C LYS A 901 39.32 5.31 26.92
N ARG A 902 38.96 5.77 25.72
CA ARG A 902 37.60 6.24 25.41
C ARG A 902 36.69 5.04 25.15
N ASP A 903 35.58 4.95 25.87
CA ASP A 903 34.60 3.88 25.71
C ASP A 903 33.75 4.08 24.44
N TYR A 904 33.52 3.02 23.65
CA TYR A 904 32.63 3.04 22.47
C TYR A 904 31.16 3.39 22.82
N LEU A 905 30.77 3.26 24.09
CA LEU A 905 29.46 3.62 24.63
C LEU A 905 29.40 5.05 25.19
N PHE A 906 30.34 5.91 24.79
CA PHE A 906 30.42 7.32 25.20
C PHE A 906 29.07 8.10 25.18
N PRO A 907 28.17 7.99 24.17
CA PRO A 907 26.91 8.73 24.21
C PRO A 907 25.99 8.30 25.36
N PHE A 908 25.95 7.01 25.72
CA PHE A 908 25.17 6.54 26.87
C PHE A 908 25.78 6.97 28.21
N SER A 909 27.10 7.18 28.26
CA SER A 909 27.79 7.72 29.44
C SER A 909 27.42 9.18 29.76
N LEU A 910 26.82 9.91 28.81
CA LEU A 910 26.27 11.25 29.05
C LEU A 910 24.97 11.20 29.84
N LEU A 911 24.16 10.15 29.72
CA LEU A 911 22.91 9.98 30.46
C LEU A 911 23.14 9.42 31.88
N LEU A 912 24.21 8.65 32.09
CA LEU A 912 24.56 8.04 33.37
C LEU A 912 25.63 8.86 34.09
N GLN A 913 25.21 9.73 35.01
CA GLN A 913 26.09 10.67 35.68
C GLN A 913 25.91 10.66 37.19
N ASN A 914 27.01 10.59 37.93
CA ASN A 914 26.98 10.85 39.37
C ASN A 914 26.98 12.36 39.61
N TRP A 915 25.83 12.88 40.06
CA TRP A 915 25.61 14.31 40.31
C TRP A 915 25.74 14.66 41.80
N ARG A 916 25.89 15.96 42.09
CA ARG A 916 25.82 16.49 43.46
C ARG A 916 24.36 16.51 43.94
N PRO A 917 24.10 16.35 45.25
CA PRO A 917 22.76 16.32 45.81
C PRO A 917 22.15 17.74 45.88
N ILE A 918 20.82 17.84 45.79
CA ILE A 918 20.06 19.12 45.62
C ILE A 918 19.16 19.46 46.83
N GLY A 919 18.94 18.53 47.77
CA GLY A 919 18.18 18.80 49.00
C GLY A 919 16.65 18.68 48.89
N TYR A 920 16.06 18.86 47.70
CA TYR A 920 14.61 18.75 47.47
C TYR A 920 14.17 17.32 47.10
N ALA A 921 14.11 16.41 48.09
CA ALA A 921 13.83 14.99 47.83
C ALA A 921 12.39 14.69 47.40
N GLU A 922 11.38 15.36 47.99
CA GLU A 922 9.97 15.03 47.75
C GLU A 922 9.44 15.54 46.40
N THR A 923 9.78 16.77 46.02
CA THR A 923 9.39 17.35 44.73
C THR A 923 10.04 16.60 43.56
N LEU A 924 11.31 16.21 43.72
CA LEU A 924 12.01 15.40 42.72
C LEU A 924 11.33 14.04 42.51
N GLN A 925 10.84 13.41 43.58
CA GLN A 925 10.13 12.12 43.48
C GLN A 925 8.77 12.26 42.79
N LEU A 926 8.02 13.34 43.05
CA LEU A 926 6.78 13.61 42.32
C LEU A 926 7.05 13.81 40.82
N LEU A 927 8.10 14.56 40.47
CA LEU A 927 8.52 14.75 39.08
C LEU A 927 8.91 13.42 38.41
N ILE A 928 9.63 12.53 39.11
CA ILE A 928 9.96 11.19 38.61
C ILE A 928 8.68 10.37 38.38
N CYS A 929 7.67 10.44 39.26
CA CYS A 929 6.38 9.76 39.05
C CYS A 929 5.66 10.25 37.78
N ILE A 930 5.58 11.57 37.59
CA ILE A 930 4.93 12.16 36.40
C ILE A 930 5.63 11.71 35.12
N ILE A 931 6.96 11.81 35.09
CA ILE A 931 7.75 11.41 33.91
C ILE A 931 7.68 9.90 33.67
N LEU A 932 7.67 9.07 34.72
CA LEU A 932 7.56 7.61 34.60
C LEU A 932 6.23 7.17 33.97
N LEU A 933 5.12 7.80 34.38
CA LEU A 933 3.81 7.55 33.79
C LEU A 933 3.68 8.10 32.36
N GLY A 934 4.29 9.25 32.10
CA GLY A 934 4.40 9.81 30.75
C GLY A 934 5.19 8.88 29.82
N ASP A 935 6.35 8.38 30.25
CA ASP A 935 7.16 7.40 29.52
C ASP A 935 6.33 6.14 29.18
N PHE A 936 5.62 5.58 30.16
CA PHE A 936 4.77 4.42 29.93
C PHE A 936 3.61 4.68 28.96
N SER A 937 2.99 5.86 29.03
CA SER A 937 1.88 6.22 28.15
C SER A 937 2.35 6.42 26.70
N VAL A 938 3.48 7.13 26.50
CA VAL A 938 4.05 7.38 25.18
C VAL A 938 4.61 6.09 24.56
N THR A 939 5.25 5.22 25.36
CA THR A 939 5.69 3.89 24.87
C THR A 939 4.52 3.05 24.37
N LEU A 940 3.38 3.04 25.07
CA LEU A 940 2.19 2.31 24.64
C LEU A 940 1.64 2.86 23.32
N LEU A 941 1.51 4.18 23.19
CA LEU A 941 1.04 4.83 21.95
C LEU A 941 1.97 4.52 20.77
N MET A 942 3.28 4.55 21.01
CA MET A 942 4.28 4.21 19.99
C MET A 942 4.15 2.74 19.58
N LEU A 943 4.01 1.80 20.52
CA LEU A 943 3.82 0.39 20.19
C LEU A 943 2.54 0.14 19.37
N VAL A 944 1.44 0.81 19.71
CA VAL A 944 0.20 0.75 18.93
C VAL A 944 0.44 1.28 17.51
N GLN A 945 1.10 2.42 17.36
CA GLN A 945 1.42 3.00 16.05
C GLN A 945 2.24 2.01 15.18
N TYR A 946 3.31 1.43 15.72
CA TYR A 946 4.16 0.50 14.95
C TYR A 946 3.50 -0.86 14.69
N TYR A 947 2.61 -1.33 15.57
CA TYR A 947 1.80 -2.53 15.32
C TYR A 947 0.92 -2.39 14.08
N TRP A 948 0.30 -1.22 13.90
CA TRP A 948 -0.55 -0.93 12.74
C TRP A 948 0.25 -0.73 11.45
N ILE A 949 1.46 -0.18 11.53
CA ILE A 949 2.36 -0.07 10.38
C ILE A 949 2.77 -1.47 9.90
N SER A 950 3.33 -2.29 10.79
CA SER A 950 3.76 -3.65 10.49
C SER A 950 4.02 -4.45 11.77
N VAL A 951 3.52 -5.68 11.82
CA VAL A 951 3.81 -6.62 12.91
C VAL A 951 5.32 -6.87 13.07
N GLY A 952 6.07 -6.89 11.95
CA GLY A 952 7.52 -7.02 11.98
C GLY A 952 8.21 -5.81 12.62
N ALA A 953 7.68 -4.60 12.39
CA ALA A 953 8.19 -3.38 13.02
C ALA A 953 7.98 -3.39 14.54
N PHE A 954 6.76 -3.76 14.95
CA PHE A 954 6.41 -3.92 16.35
C PHE A 954 7.33 -4.92 17.07
N LEU A 955 7.55 -6.09 16.47
CA LEU A 955 8.44 -7.10 17.04
C LEU A 955 9.90 -6.62 17.11
N ALA A 956 10.39 -5.91 16.09
CA ALA A 956 11.74 -5.37 16.09
C ALA A 956 11.96 -4.34 17.21
N VAL A 957 11.03 -3.40 17.38
CA VAL A 957 11.10 -2.36 18.42
C VAL A 957 10.99 -2.96 19.83
N LEU A 958 10.21 -4.03 20.01
CA LEU A 958 10.02 -4.69 21.30
C LEU A 958 11.19 -5.63 21.68
N LEU A 959 11.78 -6.32 20.70
CA LEU A 959 12.76 -7.39 20.93
C LEU A 959 14.22 -6.96 20.78
N ILE A 960 14.51 -5.76 20.27
CA ILE A 960 15.88 -5.28 20.07
C ILE A 960 16.13 -3.98 20.84
N PRO A 961 16.84 -4.02 21.98
CA PRO A 961 17.04 -5.16 22.89
C PRO A 961 15.74 -5.61 23.61
N PRO A 962 15.64 -6.90 23.99
CA PRO A 962 14.42 -7.46 24.58
C PRO A 962 14.15 -6.91 25.97
N LEU A 963 12.86 -6.74 26.31
CA LEU A 963 12.34 -6.26 27.61
C LEU A 963 12.77 -4.83 28.00
N ALA A 964 13.72 -4.21 27.30
CA ALA A 964 14.29 -2.92 27.65
C ALA A 964 13.31 -1.76 27.56
N LEU A 965 12.27 -1.83 26.71
CA LEU A 965 11.28 -0.76 26.58
C LEU A 965 10.28 -0.73 27.75
N LEU A 966 9.92 -1.89 28.31
CA LEU A 966 8.88 -2.02 29.36
C LEU A 966 9.46 -2.15 30.78
N SER A 967 10.67 -2.71 30.92
CA SER A 967 11.33 -2.87 32.21
C SER A 967 11.65 -1.57 32.97
N PRO A 968 11.87 -0.39 32.34
CA PRO A 968 12.09 0.87 33.07
C PRO A 968 10.88 1.23 33.92
N PHE A 969 9.65 0.96 33.46
CA PHE A 969 8.45 1.23 34.24
C PHE A 969 8.42 0.42 35.55
N LEU A 970 8.67 -0.89 35.47
CA LEU A 970 8.69 -1.80 36.62
C LEU A 970 9.85 -1.47 37.58
N ALA A 971 11.05 -1.24 37.04
CA ALA A 971 12.21 -0.87 37.83
C ALA A 971 12.04 0.52 38.48
N GLY A 972 11.39 1.45 37.79
CA GLY A 972 11.09 2.80 38.27
C GLY A 972 10.09 2.80 39.42
N LEU A 973 9.02 2.00 39.34
CA LEU A 973 8.10 1.80 40.47
C LEU A 973 8.84 1.27 41.70
N ASN A 974 9.67 0.23 41.54
CA ASN A 974 10.45 -0.32 42.65
C ASN A 974 11.43 0.71 43.24
N ALA A 975 12.06 1.54 42.40
CA ALA A 975 12.94 2.62 42.84
C ALA A 975 12.17 3.71 43.63
N LEU A 976 10.96 4.08 43.22
CA LEU A 976 10.12 5.10 43.91
C LEU A 976 9.71 4.70 45.33
N PHE A 977 9.45 3.42 45.57
CA PHE A 977 9.11 2.89 46.90
C PHE A 977 10.35 2.59 47.76
N SER A 978 11.55 2.82 47.26
CA SER A 978 12.78 2.57 48.02
C SER A 978 13.19 3.80 48.87
N ARG A 979 13.29 3.63 50.20
CA ARG A 979 13.84 4.65 51.12
C ARG A 979 15.10 4.13 51.82
N GLY A 980 16.16 4.93 51.80
CA GLY A 980 17.41 4.70 52.55
C GLY A 980 18.61 4.23 51.71
N PRO A 981 19.83 4.28 52.29
CA PRO A 981 21.09 4.13 51.56
C PRO A 981 21.31 2.72 50.98
N LYS A 982 20.75 1.67 51.62
CA LYS A 982 20.88 0.27 51.16
C LYS A 982 20.15 -0.05 49.86
N ARG A 983 19.28 0.84 49.35
CA ARG A 983 18.51 0.64 48.11
C ARG A 983 18.94 1.53 46.94
N SER A 984 20.02 2.30 47.05
CA SER A 984 20.54 3.13 45.94
C SER A 984 20.92 2.30 44.70
N SER A 985 21.31 1.04 44.90
CA SER A 985 21.59 0.08 43.83
C SER A 985 20.36 -0.23 42.95
N VAL A 986 19.14 -0.23 43.51
CA VAL A 986 17.90 -0.48 42.76
C VAL A 986 17.61 0.70 41.83
N THR A 987 17.76 1.93 42.33
CA THR A 987 17.58 3.16 41.55
C THR A 987 18.63 3.30 40.45
N ARG A 988 19.87 2.88 40.73
CA ARG A 988 20.95 2.77 39.74
C ARG A 988 20.62 1.77 38.63
N ILE A 989 20.06 0.61 38.96
CA ILE A 989 19.58 -0.39 37.97
C ILE A 989 18.45 0.19 37.11
N PHE A 990 17.52 0.95 37.69
CA PHE A 990 16.48 1.66 36.94
C PHE A 990 17.09 2.64 35.91
N ALA A 991 18.10 3.42 36.29
CA ALA A 991 18.80 4.31 35.35
C ALA A 991 19.45 3.54 34.19
N LEU A 992 20.00 2.35 34.44
CA LEU A 992 20.54 1.49 33.38
C LEU A 992 19.45 0.98 32.43
N TRP A 993 18.30 0.54 32.96
CA TRP A 993 17.19 0.12 32.11
C TRP A 993 16.69 1.27 31.23
N ASN A 994 16.55 2.47 31.81
CA ASN A 994 16.14 3.65 31.06
C ASN A 994 17.13 3.97 29.92
N THR A 995 18.44 3.91 30.16
CA THR A 995 19.43 4.15 29.09
C THR A 995 19.48 3.05 28.04
N THR A 996 19.30 1.78 28.41
CA THR A 996 19.21 0.69 27.41
C THR A 996 17.99 0.84 26.51
N SER A 997 16.88 1.35 27.02
CA SER A 997 15.63 1.52 26.27
C SER A 997 15.73 2.57 25.15
N VAL A 998 16.74 3.44 25.18
CA VAL A 998 17.03 4.39 24.08
C VAL A 998 17.44 3.65 22.80
N ILE A 999 18.03 2.45 22.91
CA ILE A 999 18.36 1.63 21.73
C ILE A 999 17.08 1.23 20.99
N ASN A 1000 16.01 0.84 21.70
CA ASN A 1000 14.71 0.53 21.09
C ASN A 1000 14.13 1.73 20.33
N ILE A 1001 14.34 2.95 20.85
CA ILE A 1001 13.91 4.19 20.16
C ILE A 1001 14.69 4.40 18.86
N ILE A 1002 16.01 4.16 18.89
CA ILE A 1002 16.85 4.23 17.68
C ILE A 1002 16.38 3.21 16.65
N VAL A 1003 16.05 1.99 17.07
CA VAL A 1003 15.48 0.95 16.19
C VAL A 1003 14.15 1.40 15.57
N ALA A 1004 13.26 2.00 16.35
CA ALA A 1004 12.00 2.56 15.85
C ALA A 1004 12.26 3.63 14.77
N ILE A 1005 13.21 4.55 15.02
CA ILE A 1005 13.55 5.62 14.07
C ILE A 1005 14.12 5.05 12.76
N ILE A 1006 15.03 4.06 12.84
CA ILE A 1006 15.60 3.41 11.65
C ILE A 1006 14.51 2.70 10.85
N TYR A 1007 13.60 1.99 11.51
CA TYR A 1007 12.53 1.28 10.83
C TYR A 1007 11.54 2.25 10.16
N GLY A 1008 11.15 3.32 10.84
CA GLY A 1008 10.29 4.35 10.26
C GLY A 1008 10.93 5.04 9.04
N ALA A 1009 12.24 5.30 9.10
CA ALA A 1009 12.99 5.85 7.97
C ALA A 1009 13.01 4.89 6.77
N LEU A 1010 13.23 3.58 7.00
CA LEU A 1010 13.17 2.56 5.96
C LEU A 1010 11.77 2.44 5.36
N TYR A 1011 10.71 2.46 6.18
CA TYR A 1011 9.32 2.36 5.70
C TYR A 1011 8.94 3.54 4.79
N SER A 1012 9.29 4.77 5.19
CA SER A 1012 9.06 5.97 4.37
C SER A 1012 9.88 5.93 3.06
N GLY A 1013 11.13 5.46 3.10
CA GLY A 1013 11.98 5.29 1.92
C GLY A 1013 11.45 4.24 0.93
N LEU A 1014 11.11 3.03 1.40
CA LEU A 1014 10.64 1.94 0.55
C LEU A 1014 9.25 2.19 -0.05
N SER A 1015 8.36 2.87 0.67
CA SER A 1015 7.04 3.24 0.15
C SER A 1015 7.15 4.15 -1.08
N SER A 1016 8.14 5.05 -1.11
CA SER A 1016 8.42 5.92 -2.27
C SER A 1016 8.90 5.16 -3.52
N LEU A 1017 9.54 3.99 -3.34
CA LEU A 1017 10.08 3.17 -4.42
C LEU A 1017 9.04 2.19 -5.01
N SER A 1018 8.06 1.73 -4.22
CA SER A 1018 7.05 0.75 -4.66
C SER A 1018 5.99 1.31 -5.64
N VAL A 1019 5.86 2.63 -5.77
CA VAL A 1019 4.91 3.29 -6.69
C VAL A 1019 5.48 3.38 -8.12
N SER A 1020 6.76 3.02 -8.34
CA SER A 1020 7.40 3.14 -9.66
C SER A 1020 7.15 1.96 -10.61
N SER A 1021 6.48 0.88 -10.19
CA SER A 1021 6.45 -0.39 -10.94
C SER A 1021 5.07 -0.84 -11.47
N VAL A 1022 4.07 0.05 -11.58
CA VAL A 1022 2.79 -0.26 -12.24
C VAL A 1022 2.59 0.63 -13.47
N PRO A 1023 2.69 0.10 -14.70
CA PRO A 1023 2.39 0.85 -15.90
C PRO A 1023 0.88 0.89 -16.18
N HIS A 1024 0.41 2.08 -16.60
CA HIS A 1024 -0.90 2.43 -17.16
C HIS A 1024 -2.02 2.87 -16.18
N ILE A 1025 -2.08 4.19 -15.93
CA ILE A 1025 -3.19 5.12 -16.22
C ILE A 1025 -2.60 6.55 -16.14
N PRO A 1026 -2.55 7.34 -17.23
CA PRO A 1026 -2.06 8.70 -17.19
C PRO A 1026 -3.22 9.65 -16.88
N ASN A 1027 -3.41 10.01 -15.60
CA ASN A 1027 -3.91 11.32 -15.13
C ASN A 1027 -4.31 11.29 -13.64
N THR A 1028 -3.34 11.22 -12.74
CA THR A 1028 -3.51 11.63 -11.33
C THR A 1028 -2.22 12.23 -10.80
N LYS A 1029 -1.90 13.44 -11.26
CA LYS A 1029 -0.73 14.21 -10.82
C LYS A 1029 -0.92 14.91 -9.45
N SER A 1030 -1.83 14.47 -8.57
CA SER A 1030 -2.14 15.23 -7.34
C SER A 1030 -2.32 14.46 -6.02
N PHE A 1031 -1.96 13.19 -5.89
CA PHE A 1031 -1.91 12.55 -4.57
C PHE A 1031 -0.49 12.43 -4.06
N LYS A 1032 0.08 13.59 -3.70
CA LYS A 1032 1.22 13.64 -2.79
C LYS A 1032 0.79 12.98 -1.49
N SER A 1033 1.52 11.94 -1.10
CA SER A 1033 1.64 11.33 0.23
C SER A 1033 1.93 12.39 1.31
N ARG A 1034 0.93 13.19 1.70
CA ARG A 1034 1.17 14.37 2.56
C ARG A 1034 0.94 14.11 4.05
N GLU A 1035 0.39 12.97 4.46
CA GLU A 1035 0.06 12.71 5.88
C GLU A 1035 0.69 11.45 6.51
N ASP A 1036 1.32 10.55 5.74
CA ASP A 1036 2.06 9.40 6.31
C ASP A 1036 3.44 9.79 6.89
N ASN A 1037 3.73 11.09 6.99
CA ASN A 1037 5.04 11.65 7.36
C ASN A 1037 5.24 11.86 8.87
N GLU A 1038 4.31 11.49 9.75
CA GLU A 1038 4.37 11.83 11.19
C GLU A 1038 4.84 10.69 12.11
N TRP A 1039 5.37 9.59 11.57
CA TRP A 1039 5.85 8.44 12.34
C TRP A 1039 6.98 8.76 13.34
N TRP A 1040 7.70 9.87 13.14
CA TRP A 1040 8.86 10.27 13.94
C TRP A 1040 8.50 11.05 15.23
N ILE A 1041 7.27 11.54 15.37
CA ILE A 1041 6.88 12.41 16.49
C ILE A 1041 6.96 11.67 17.83
N LEU A 1042 6.33 10.49 17.95
CA LEU A 1042 6.34 9.72 19.20
C LEU A 1042 7.75 9.26 19.62
N PRO A 1043 8.62 8.73 18.73
CA PRO A 1043 10.00 8.40 19.08
C PRO A 1043 10.81 9.58 19.62
N ILE A 1044 10.68 10.78 19.04
CA ILE A 1044 11.41 11.97 19.50
C ILE A 1044 10.91 12.42 20.87
N ILE A 1045 9.59 12.48 21.08
CA ILE A 1045 9.02 12.80 22.39
C ILE A 1045 9.53 11.82 23.44
N LEU A 1046 9.52 10.52 23.12
CA LEU A 1046 9.99 9.49 24.04
C LEU A 1046 11.49 9.64 24.37
N PHE A 1047 12.33 9.99 23.40
CA PHE A 1047 13.75 10.25 23.63
C PHE A 1047 13.97 11.43 24.60
N LEU A 1048 13.19 12.51 24.46
CA LEU A 1048 13.24 13.66 25.36
C LEU A 1048 12.79 13.30 26.78
N VAL A 1049 11.68 12.57 26.90
CA VAL A 1049 11.14 12.08 28.19
C VAL A 1049 12.18 11.23 28.91
N LYS A 1050 12.81 10.26 28.22
CA LYS A 1050 13.84 9.40 28.81
C LYS A 1050 15.10 10.14 29.21
N SER A 1051 15.50 11.15 28.44
CA SER A 1051 16.66 11.99 28.75
C SER A 1051 16.44 12.81 30.02
N LEU A 1052 15.25 13.41 30.16
CA LEU A 1052 14.84 14.12 31.38
C LEU A 1052 14.76 13.16 32.58
N GLN A 1053 14.18 11.97 32.38
CA GLN A 1053 14.09 10.93 33.39
C GLN A 1053 15.47 10.52 33.91
N ALA A 1054 16.46 10.33 33.02
CA ALA A 1054 17.82 9.99 33.42
C ALA A 1054 18.45 11.06 34.34
N GLY A 1055 18.24 12.35 34.03
CA GLY A 1055 18.72 13.46 34.86
C GLY A 1055 18.11 13.47 36.26
N PHE A 1056 16.78 13.35 36.36
CA PHE A 1056 16.08 13.34 37.65
C PHE A 1056 16.45 12.12 38.51
N VAL A 1057 16.63 10.96 37.89
CA VAL A 1057 17.07 9.74 38.58
C VAL A 1057 18.48 9.91 39.13
N ASN A 1058 19.39 10.53 38.37
CA ASN A 1058 20.75 10.79 38.85
C ASN A 1058 20.79 11.71 40.08
N TRP A 1059 19.99 12.78 40.11
CA TRP A 1059 19.81 13.60 41.31
C TRP A 1059 19.21 12.81 42.47
N HIS A 1060 18.28 11.90 42.18
CA HIS A 1060 17.65 11.09 43.23
C HIS A 1060 18.66 10.10 43.86
N VAL A 1061 19.50 9.45 43.05
CA VAL A 1061 20.60 8.59 43.55
C VAL A 1061 21.61 9.43 44.36
N ALA A 1062 21.85 10.70 44.00
CA ALA A 1062 22.70 11.58 44.78
C ALA A 1062 22.14 11.81 46.20
N ASN A 1063 20.87 12.18 46.31
CA ASN A 1063 20.18 12.42 47.59
C ASN A 1063 20.06 11.16 48.46
N LEU A 1064 19.97 9.95 47.87
CA LEU A 1064 19.86 8.71 48.64
C LEU A 1064 21.19 8.29 49.31
N GLU A 1065 22.31 8.56 48.65
CA GLU A 1065 23.64 8.13 49.10
C GLU A 1065 24.34 9.18 49.96
N ILE A 1066 24.03 10.47 49.78
CA ILE A 1066 24.61 11.57 50.56
C ILE A 1066 23.48 12.28 51.30
N GLN A 1067 23.37 12.00 52.60
CA GLN A 1067 22.36 12.61 53.48
C GLN A 1067 22.85 13.90 54.13
N ASP A 1068 24.17 14.02 54.32
CA ASP A 1068 24.79 15.21 54.88
C ASP A 1068 25.31 16.13 53.78
N TYR A 1069 24.57 17.20 53.53
CA TYR A 1069 24.89 18.19 52.50
C TYR A 1069 26.09 19.07 52.84
N SER A 1070 26.50 19.13 54.11
CA SER A 1070 27.66 19.93 54.54
C SER A 1070 28.99 19.41 53.95
N LEU A 1071 29.02 18.16 53.47
CA LEU A 1071 30.17 17.56 52.79
C LEU A 1071 30.57 18.26 51.48
N PHE A 1072 29.65 19.02 50.86
CA PHE A 1072 29.92 19.82 49.65
C PHE A 1072 30.08 21.32 49.93
N SER A 1073 30.21 21.72 51.20
CA SER A 1073 30.47 23.12 51.55
C SER A 1073 31.77 23.61 50.90
N PRO A 1074 31.77 24.77 50.22
CA PRO A 1074 32.99 25.37 49.69
C PRO A 1074 33.87 25.98 50.80
N ASP A 1075 33.27 26.30 51.96
CA ASP A 1075 34.00 26.84 53.11
C ASP A 1075 34.55 25.70 53.98
N PRO A 1076 35.88 25.63 54.20
CA PRO A 1076 36.51 24.54 54.96
C PRO A 1076 36.06 24.55 56.42
N ASP A 1077 35.88 25.72 57.03
CA ASP A 1077 35.44 25.83 58.43
C ASP A 1077 34.03 25.27 58.63
N ARG A 1078 33.13 25.47 57.65
CA ARG A 1078 31.77 24.93 57.67
C ARG A 1078 31.73 23.43 57.37
N PHE A 1079 32.71 22.89 56.64
CA PHE A 1079 32.87 21.46 56.44
C PHE A 1079 33.30 20.74 57.74
N TRP A 1080 34.20 21.36 58.51
CA TRP A 1080 34.74 20.83 59.75
C TRP A 1080 33.89 21.18 61.00
N ALA A 1081 32.99 22.16 60.91
CA ALA A 1081 31.99 22.45 61.93
C ALA A 1081 31.02 21.26 62.04
N MET A 1082 31.10 20.54 63.15
CA MET A 1082 30.27 19.37 63.46
C MET A 1082 29.38 19.65 64.65
#